data_AF-H1KFY8-F1
#
_entry.id   AF-H1KFY8-F1
#
_cell.length_a   1.000
_cell.length_b   1.000
_cell.length_c   1.000
_cell.angle_alpha   90.00
_cell.angle_beta   90.00
_cell.angle_gamma   90.00
#
_symmetry.space_group_name_H-M   'P 1'
#
loop_
_entity.id
_entity.type
_entity.pdbx_description
1 polymer ?
#
loop_
_entity_poly.entity_id
_entity_poly.type
_entity_poly.pdbx_seq_one_letter_code
_entity_poly.pdbx_strand_id
1 'polypeptide(L)'
;MRTAAAITSESAPPVAIVGMHGRFPGAADTPAFWSNLVAGKDVVGEIPGDRWNWRRLHGEKSAEGETSYSRWGGFTEHVDCFDAGFFGILPREADSMDPQQRLFLQTAHSAFEDAGFAARDLAGRKVGVFVGVGNADYPVLMRGDRVPVDAYRGTGMALTAIPNRVSFQFDLRGPSSAVDTACSGSLVALHRAVASLRDGECELALVGGVNLLLGPELYVAFSKAEMLSPTGRCRTFDAGADGYVRGEGVAALVLRPIAAALADGDYVYGLIRGSAENHGGRAHSFTAPNPDAQAEVIRDAWTRAGLPLGNAAFIEAHGTGTPLGDPIEIDGIKKALALSGGSDRPNGVLPIYISSLKSHIGHLEAAAGIAAVIKAVLSLQRSELPGNQHFEHLNPQIEIGNSPLAIPEKNVPLQTRGVPLCAGVSSFGFGGVNAHVVLEGVASAAQRDADGEGRPFLILLSARDESGLRARAAQLLDVVQYAEGTARQRRLELELYDALAIPRTPDAAPAGLAANAVSPTKLTRALEQLSTTAGRGLTIADVRDCVTVEEVAERIARRPSSFALRDLSRLISGTALPESAKRSISVPSIARSLMLGREPMSERLAFVVRSLSDLIKRLESFLADADGEWKRFTLRGRGEKLVPPVTSSGHPSEHHLMRWAEYWGLVKAPQTPWAGIYPDFPLPAKTPLPAYPFELKRIWFRSTAPAPAAESEDQGRKSRSNVMHLHEGGLEAREGRRLLPISVAWRECWGASTVGLPSSLVALPVLAEHLERSGSRAGAADRIGLGRPCDLQAGATARKSGDGEKAVIHCIAEGPTTGALLEARAASVAPGFIPQPSAECTGTVDGSEFYRMLERAGFQPDARYRCVRRVAIGRGHLGFEVDLHRTAAEDGRFWTALISTVVLGIGWLLDPALSPSGFGMIWRIGLLRFDADAYDHVVRIDIAQTEDGTISVWARNDRSEPALGLTDVLTRNFSLAPVGRTELRSRAAGAGR
;
A
#
# COMPACT_ATOMS: atom_id res chain seq x y z
N MET A 1 -5.35 3.18 36.20
CA MET A 1 -4.40 2.49 37.11
C MET A 1 -4.86 1.12 37.62
N ARG A 2 -6.14 0.73 37.56
CA ARG A 2 -6.57 -0.64 37.96
C ARG A 2 -6.42 -1.75 36.89
N THR A 3 -6.01 -1.43 35.67
CA THR A 3 -5.70 -2.41 34.61
C THR A 3 -4.32 -3.06 34.72
N ALA A 4 -3.48 -2.61 35.65
CA ALA A 4 -2.12 -3.15 35.83
C ALA A 4 -2.03 -4.30 36.86
N ALA A 5 -3.10 -4.56 37.62
CA ALA A 5 -3.05 -5.45 38.78
C ALA A 5 -3.74 -6.80 38.52
N ALA A 6 -3.24 -7.54 37.53
CA ALA A 6 -3.34 -9.01 37.43
C ALA A 6 -2.56 -9.51 36.19
N ILE A 7 -1.33 -9.04 35.97
CA ILE A 7 -0.40 -9.72 35.06
C ILE A 7 0.44 -10.61 35.96
N THR A 8 0.12 -11.91 36.01
CA THR A 8 0.97 -12.90 36.67
C THR A 8 2.35 -12.87 35.99
N SER A 9 3.41 -12.92 36.80
CA SER A 9 4.81 -12.71 36.40
C SER A 9 5.40 -13.75 35.43
N GLU A 10 4.59 -14.68 34.91
CA GLU A 10 5.02 -15.77 34.02
C GLU A 10 4.60 -15.59 32.55
N SER A 11 3.71 -14.64 32.20
CA SER A 11 3.27 -14.42 30.81
C SER A 11 3.96 -13.22 30.15
N ALA A 12 4.36 -13.37 28.89
CA ALA A 12 4.97 -12.29 28.12
C ALA A 12 3.98 -11.12 27.96
N PRO A 13 4.43 -9.85 28.06
CA PRO A 13 3.55 -8.69 27.95
C PRO A 13 2.76 -8.69 26.62
N PRO A 14 1.47 -8.29 26.62
CA PRO A 14 0.69 -8.25 25.40
C PRO A 14 1.17 -7.16 24.44
N VAL A 15 0.85 -7.37 23.16
CA VAL A 15 1.06 -6.39 22.08
C VAL A 15 -0.26 -5.66 21.84
N ALA A 16 -0.23 -4.33 21.88
CA ALA A 16 -1.36 -3.46 21.61
C ALA A 16 -1.53 -3.24 20.10
N ILE A 17 -2.79 -3.31 19.63
CA ILE A 17 -3.18 -2.78 18.32
C ILE A 17 -3.53 -1.31 18.53
N VAL A 18 -2.72 -0.41 17.98
CA VAL A 18 -2.86 1.04 18.20
C VAL A 18 -3.38 1.82 17.01
N GLY A 19 -3.40 1.21 15.82
CA GLY A 19 -4.01 1.77 14.62
C GLY A 19 -4.46 0.67 13.68
N MET A 20 -5.47 0.94 12.87
CA MET A 20 -5.92 0.05 11.81
C MET A 20 -6.55 0.81 10.64
N HIS A 21 -6.37 0.28 9.44
CA HIS A 21 -7.09 0.75 8.25
C HIS A 21 -7.28 -0.41 7.28
N GLY A 22 -8.35 -0.37 6.49
CA GLY A 22 -8.57 -1.35 5.44
C GLY A 22 -9.68 -0.98 4.47
N ARG A 23 -9.58 -1.49 3.25
CA ARG A 23 -10.58 -1.40 2.18
C ARG A 23 -11.04 -2.81 1.85
N PHE A 24 -12.35 -3.00 1.84
CA PHE A 24 -13.01 -4.30 1.67
C PHE A 24 -14.13 -4.19 0.63
N PRO A 25 -14.70 -5.30 0.15
CA PRO A 25 -15.81 -5.27 -0.77
C PRO A 25 -17.00 -4.46 -0.20
N GLY A 26 -17.45 -3.46 -0.94
CA GLY A 26 -18.51 -2.53 -0.52
C GLY A 26 -18.17 -1.61 0.66
N ALA A 27 -16.91 -1.53 1.11
CA ALA A 27 -16.47 -0.70 2.23
C ALA A 27 -15.12 -0.02 1.97
N ALA A 28 -15.11 1.30 1.94
CA ALA A 28 -13.90 2.11 1.71
C ALA A 28 -12.99 2.22 2.95
N ASP A 29 -13.51 1.90 4.14
CA ASP A 29 -12.77 2.00 5.40
C ASP A 29 -13.34 1.03 6.47
N THR A 30 -12.73 1.03 7.67
CA THR A 30 -13.12 0.16 8.79
C THR A 30 -14.49 0.51 9.41
N PRO A 31 -14.93 1.79 9.53
CA PRO A 31 -16.30 2.11 9.89
C PRO A 31 -17.35 1.55 8.91
N ALA A 32 -17.19 1.79 7.60
CA ALA A 32 -18.11 1.29 6.59
C ALA A 32 -18.14 -0.25 6.57
N PHE A 33 -16.99 -0.88 6.77
CA PHE A 33 -16.87 -2.33 6.93
C PHE A 33 -17.72 -2.83 8.09
N TRP A 34 -17.57 -2.26 9.29
CA TRP A 34 -18.37 -2.63 10.45
C TRP A 34 -19.86 -2.47 10.20
N SER A 35 -20.27 -1.33 9.63
CA SER A 35 -21.67 -1.06 9.29
C SER A 35 -22.25 -2.11 8.34
N ASN A 36 -21.48 -2.52 7.32
CA ASN A 36 -21.91 -3.57 6.39
C ASN A 36 -22.06 -4.93 7.08
N LEU A 37 -21.14 -5.30 7.97
CA LEU A 37 -21.21 -6.57 8.71
C LEU A 37 -22.45 -6.63 9.61
N VAL A 38 -22.68 -5.60 10.42
CA VAL A 38 -23.85 -5.54 11.33
C VAL A 38 -25.16 -5.53 10.53
N ALA A 39 -25.18 -4.90 9.36
CA ALA A 39 -26.34 -4.88 8.48
C ALA A 39 -26.58 -6.21 7.72
N GLY A 40 -25.62 -7.15 7.75
CA GLY A 40 -25.69 -8.38 6.95
C GLY A 40 -25.70 -8.09 5.44
N LYS A 41 -24.97 -7.05 4.99
CA LYS A 41 -24.97 -6.64 3.58
C LYS A 41 -24.21 -7.67 2.74
N ASP A 42 -24.89 -8.28 1.78
CA ASP A 42 -24.25 -9.13 0.77
C ASP A 42 -23.56 -8.23 -0.28
N VAL A 43 -22.24 -8.32 -0.34
CA VAL A 43 -21.39 -7.51 -1.22
C VAL A 43 -20.74 -8.33 -2.34
N VAL A 44 -21.10 -9.62 -2.46
CA VAL A 44 -20.55 -10.50 -3.50
C VAL A 44 -21.38 -10.39 -4.76
N GLY A 45 -20.72 -10.03 -5.86
CA GLY A 45 -21.32 -9.80 -7.18
C GLY A 45 -20.61 -10.55 -8.29
N GLU A 46 -21.08 -10.38 -9.53
CA GLU A 46 -20.37 -10.89 -10.71
C GLU A 46 -19.06 -10.12 -10.92
N ILE A 47 -18.10 -10.72 -11.62
CA ILE A 47 -16.85 -10.08 -12.04
C ILE A 47 -17.18 -8.78 -12.79
N PRO A 48 -16.70 -7.60 -12.31
CA PRO A 48 -16.95 -6.33 -12.95
C PRO A 48 -16.38 -6.27 -14.37
N GLY A 49 -17.09 -5.59 -15.27
CA GLY A 49 -16.73 -5.51 -16.69
C GLY A 49 -15.42 -4.75 -16.97
N ASP A 50 -14.92 -3.98 -16.00
CA ASP A 50 -13.63 -3.30 -16.05
C ASP A 50 -12.44 -4.19 -15.64
N ARG A 51 -12.67 -5.45 -15.19
CA ARG A 51 -11.61 -6.44 -14.92
C ARG A 51 -11.33 -7.28 -16.17
N TRP A 52 -12.27 -8.16 -16.53
CA TRP A 52 -12.27 -8.93 -17.76
C TRP A 52 -13.69 -9.39 -18.10
N ASN A 53 -13.93 -9.76 -19.35
CA ASN A 53 -15.22 -10.31 -19.78
C ASN A 53 -15.33 -11.79 -19.39
N TRP A 54 -15.86 -12.07 -18.20
CA TRP A 54 -16.01 -13.43 -17.68
C TRP A 54 -16.86 -14.34 -18.59
N ARG A 55 -17.79 -13.80 -19.39
CA ARG A 55 -18.64 -14.59 -20.30
C ARG A 55 -17.84 -15.36 -21.34
N ARG A 56 -16.66 -14.84 -21.74
CA ARG A 56 -15.77 -15.49 -22.70
C ARG A 56 -15.06 -16.72 -22.13
N LEU A 57 -14.94 -16.80 -20.81
CA LEU A 57 -14.26 -17.88 -20.10
C LEU A 57 -15.23 -18.72 -19.26
N HIS A 58 -16.52 -18.44 -19.33
CA HIS A 58 -17.52 -19.17 -18.56
C HIS A 58 -17.78 -20.55 -19.19
N GLY A 59 -17.67 -21.60 -18.39
CA GLY A 59 -17.97 -22.96 -18.84
C GLY A 59 -18.60 -23.79 -17.73
N GLU A 60 -19.20 -24.91 -18.10
CA GLU A 60 -19.66 -25.89 -17.11
C GLU A 60 -18.47 -26.49 -16.35
N LYS A 61 -18.73 -27.06 -15.17
CA LYS A 61 -17.70 -27.65 -14.31
C LYS A 61 -16.88 -28.74 -15.02
N SER A 62 -17.51 -29.51 -15.92
CA SER A 62 -16.90 -30.57 -16.72
C SER A 62 -16.21 -30.08 -18.00
N ALA A 63 -16.30 -28.79 -18.34
CA ALA A 63 -15.78 -28.29 -19.61
C ALA A 63 -14.25 -28.43 -19.69
N GLU A 64 -13.76 -28.90 -20.84
CA GLU A 64 -12.32 -28.93 -21.16
C GLU A 64 -11.81 -27.52 -21.51
N GLY A 65 -10.51 -27.28 -21.37
CA GLY A 65 -9.87 -26.00 -21.71
C GLY A 65 -9.90 -24.92 -20.62
N GLU A 66 -9.58 -23.68 -21.00
CA GLU A 66 -9.39 -22.52 -20.10
C GLU A 66 -10.72 -21.86 -19.67
N THR A 67 -11.60 -22.67 -19.07
CA THR A 67 -12.91 -22.23 -18.59
C THR A 67 -13.03 -22.26 -17.08
N SER A 68 -13.78 -21.31 -16.52
CA SER A 68 -14.19 -21.24 -15.12
C SER A 68 -15.71 -21.32 -15.03
N TYR A 69 -16.22 -22.11 -14.09
CA TYR A 69 -17.65 -22.14 -13.80
C TYR A 69 -18.06 -21.05 -12.81
N SER A 70 -17.09 -20.41 -12.15
CA SER A 70 -17.37 -19.34 -11.21
C SER A 70 -17.20 -17.99 -11.89
N ARG A 71 -18.13 -17.09 -11.59
CA ARG A 71 -18.12 -15.71 -12.10
C ARG A 71 -18.28 -14.68 -11.00
N TRP A 72 -18.14 -15.11 -9.75
CA TRP A 72 -18.51 -14.35 -8.56
C TRP A 72 -17.27 -13.88 -7.82
N GLY A 73 -17.37 -12.75 -7.13
CA GLY A 73 -16.30 -12.23 -6.28
C GLY A 73 -16.77 -11.09 -5.38
N GLY A 74 -16.07 -10.91 -4.26
CA GLY A 74 -16.13 -9.66 -3.49
C GLY A 74 -15.11 -8.68 -4.04
N PHE A 75 -15.55 -7.57 -4.65
CA PHE A 75 -14.65 -6.62 -5.32
C PHE A 75 -14.54 -5.30 -4.55
N THR A 76 -13.32 -4.80 -4.45
CA THR A 76 -13.05 -3.43 -4.01
C THR A 76 -13.26 -2.46 -5.16
N GLU A 77 -13.73 -1.27 -4.83
CA GLU A 77 -13.84 -0.17 -5.78
C GLU A 77 -12.48 0.50 -6.01
N HIS A 78 -12.28 1.08 -7.20
CA HIS A 78 -11.11 1.92 -7.51
C HIS A 78 -9.77 1.21 -7.30
N VAL A 79 -9.66 -0.04 -7.75
CA VAL A 79 -8.43 -0.85 -7.66
C VAL A 79 -7.27 -0.24 -8.47
N ASP A 80 -7.60 0.50 -9.51
CA ASP A 80 -6.69 1.20 -10.42
C ASP A 80 -6.36 2.63 -9.95
N CYS A 81 -6.96 3.13 -8.86
CA CYS A 81 -6.72 4.50 -8.40
C CYS A 81 -5.56 4.62 -7.41
N PHE A 82 -4.69 5.63 -7.61
CA PHE A 82 -3.57 5.90 -6.72
C PHE A 82 -3.06 7.35 -6.82
N ASP A 83 -2.73 7.96 -5.68
CA ASP A 83 -2.15 9.31 -5.60
C ASP A 83 -0.62 9.25 -5.64
N ALA A 84 -0.06 9.03 -6.83
CA ALA A 84 1.39 8.92 -7.01
C ALA A 84 2.14 10.21 -6.59
N GLY A 85 1.54 11.37 -6.84
CA GLY A 85 2.12 12.66 -6.52
C GLY A 85 2.29 12.87 -5.01
N PHE A 86 1.39 12.32 -4.19
CA PHE A 86 1.50 12.37 -2.73
C PHE A 86 2.76 11.69 -2.22
N PHE A 87 3.09 10.54 -2.80
CA PHE A 87 4.26 9.75 -2.42
C PHE A 87 5.54 10.14 -3.16
N GLY A 88 5.49 11.16 -4.04
CA GLY A 88 6.64 11.56 -4.86
C GLY A 88 7.01 10.53 -5.94
N ILE A 89 6.07 9.69 -6.33
CA ILE A 89 6.25 8.64 -7.35
C ILE A 89 5.95 9.24 -8.72
N LEU A 90 6.86 9.01 -9.68
CA LEU A 90 6.69 9.49 -11.06
C LEU A 90 5.50 8.76 -11.71
N PRO A 91 4.67 9.44 -12.52
CA PRO A 91 3.53 8.80 -13.19
C PRO A 91 3.91 7.54 -13.97
N ARG A 92 5.07 7.57 -14.64
CA ARG A 92 5.58 6.43 -15.41
C ARG A 92 5.96 5.24 -14.53
N GLU A 93 6.48 5.48 -13.34
CA GLU A 93 6.75 4.42 -12.38
C GLU A 93 5.43 3.82 -11.88
N ALA A 94 4.45 4.66 -11.55
CA ALA A 94 3.16 4.23 -11.04
C ALA A 94 2.39 3.34 -12.03
N ASP A 95 2.48 3.58 -13.35
CA ASP A 95 1.90 2.71 -14.39
C ASP A 95 2.43 1.27 -14.31
N SER A 96 3.72 1.12 -14.00
CA SER A 96 4.40 -0.18 -13.86
C SER A 96 4.22 -0.83 -12.48
N MET A 97 3.72 -0.09 -11.48
CA MET A 97 3.47 -0.61 -10.14
C MET A 97 2.20 -1.45 -10.09
N ASP A 98 2.35 -2.67 -9.57
CA ASP A 98 1.23 -3.54 -9.19
C ASP A 98 0.26 -2.75 -8.28
N PRO A 99 -1.06 -2.73 -8.59
CA PRO A 99 -2.08 -2.15 -7.72
C PRO A 99 -1.96 -2.56 -6.25
N GLN A 100 -1.49 -3.77 -5.96
CA GLN A 100 -1.26 -4.25 -4.60
C GLN A 100 -0.24 -3.37 -3.84
N GLN A 101 0.84 -2.94 -4.50
CA GLN A 101 1.83 -2.03 -3.91
C GLN A 101 1.22 -0.65 -3.64
N ARG A 102 0.45 -0.15 -4.62
CA ARG A 102 -0.16 1.18 -4.58
C ARG A 102 -1.17 1.31 -3.44
N LEU A 103 -2.12 0.37 -3.40
CA LEU A 103 -3.15 0.36 -2.38
C LEU A 103 -2.58 0.10 -0.99
N PHE A 104 -1.61 -0.81 -0.86
CA PHE A 104 -0.97 -1.07 0.43
C PHE A 104 -0.20 0.15 0.96
N LEU A 105 0.45 0.93 0.09
CA LEU A 105 1.14 2.15 0.49
C LEU A 105 0.17 3.22 1.05
N GLN A 106 -0.99 3.39 0.42
CA GLN A 106 -2.06 4.25 0.95
C GLN A 106 -2.63 3.70 2.26
N THR A 107 -2.88 2.39 2.36
CA THR A 107 -3.37 1.75 3.58
C THR A 107 -2.38 1.87 4.74
N ALA A 108 -1.08 1.73 4.48
CA ALA A 108 -0.02 1.93 5.46
C ALA A 108 -0.04 3.36 6.02
N HIS A 109 -0.10 4.36 5.14
CA HIS A 109 -0.23 5.75 5.54
C HIS A 109 -1.47 5.98 6.42
N SER A 110 -2.63 5.49 5.98
CA SER A 110 -3.88 5.64 6.73
C SER A 110 -3.84 4.93 8.09
N ALA A 111 -3.21 3.76 8.20
CA ALA A 111 -3.06 3.05 9.46
C ALA A 111 -2.12 3.79 10.44
N PHE A 112 -1.06 4.44 9.94
CA PHE A 112 -0.21 5.31 10.77
C PHE A 112 -0.97 6.56 11.22
N GLU A 113 -1.76 7.19 10.35
CA GLU A 113 -2.62 8.31 10.75
C GLU A 113 -3.68 7.89 11.77
N ASP A 114 -4.28 6.70 11.62
CA ASP A 114 -5.23 6.15 12.58
C ASP A 114 -4.57 5.93 13.96
N ALA A 115 -3.35 5.40 13.97
CA ALA A 115 -2.52 5.31 15.19
C ALA A 115 -2.06 6.67 15.74
N GLY A 116 -2.23 7.74 14.98
CA GLY A 116 -1.78 9.08 15.30
C GLY A 116 -0.25 9.20 15.32
N PHE A 117 0.41 8.69 14.28
CA PHE A 117 1.81 8.94 13.94
C PHE A 117 1.90 9.76 12.66
N ALA A 118 2.61 10.88 12.69
CA ALA A 118 3.01 11.56 11.46
C ALA A 118 4.19 10.83 10.80
N ALA A 119 4.28 10.89 9.47
CA ALA A 119 5.35 10.24 8.71
C ALA A 119 6.75 10.66 9.18
N ARG A 120 6.95 11.96 9.48
CA ARG A 120 8.23 12.49 9.99
C ARG A 120 8.64 11.89 11.34
N ASP A 121 7.69 11.46 12.17
CA ASP A 121 7.95 10.90 13.50
C ASP A 121 8.28 9.40 13.44
N LEU A 122 8.15 8.79 12.26
CA LEU A 122 8.53 7.40 11.98
C LEU A 122 9.91 7.31 11.34
N ALA A 123 10.35 8.36 10.66
CA ALA A 123 11.59 8.39 9.91
C ALA A 123 12.80 8.02 10.79
N GLY A 124 13.56 7.04 10.32
CA GLY A 124 14.77 6.51 10.94
C GLY A 124 14.55 5.52 12.08
N ARG A 125 13.29 5.27 12.49
CA ARG A 125 12.96 4.35 13.60
C ARG A 125 12.96 2.90 13.15
N LYS A 126 13.13 1.98 14.10
CA LYS A 126 13.05 0.54 13.88
C LYS A 126 11.60 0.07 13.81
N VAL A 127 10.91 0.43 12.72
CA VAL A 127 9.55 -0.01 12.44
C VAL A 127 9.60 -1.22 11.52
N GLY A 128 9.07 -2.36 11.96
CA GLY A 128 8.94 -3.56 11.14
C GLY A 128 7.75 -3.47 10.18
N VAL A 129 7.83 -4.08 9.00
CA VAL A 129 6.77 -4.13 7.99
C VAL A 129 6.60 -5.57 7.49
N PHE A 130 5.46 -6.19 7.80
CA PHE A 130 5.18 -7.59 7.48
C PHE A 130 3.86 -7.70 6.72
N VAL A 131 3.88 -8.19 5.48
CA VAL A 131 2.72 -8.12 4.59
C VAL A 131 2.40 -9.47 3.98
N GLY A 132 1.20 -9.98 4.24
CA GLY A 132 0.64 -11.15 3.57
C GLY A 132 0.30 -10.85 2.11
N VAL A 133 0.88 -11.60 1.18
CA VAL A 133 0.59 -11.50 -0.27
C VAL A 133 0.81 -12.87 -0.92
N GLY A 134 0.02 -13.21 -1.94
CA GLY A 134 0.09 -14.55 -2.55
C GLY A 134 -0.18 -14.62 -4.06
N ASN A 135 -0.69 -13.56 -4.70
CA ASN A 135 -0.96 -13.57 -6.13
C ASN A 135 -0.22 -12.46 -6.89
N ALA A 136 -0.02 -12.69 -8.19
CA ALA A 136 0.77 -11.85 -9.08
C ALA A 136 0.05 -11.72 -10.43
N ASP A 137 -1.19 -11.23 -10.42
CA ASP A 137 -2.01 -11.11 -11.63
C ASP A 137 -1.49 -10.00 -12.57
N TYR A 138 -1.08 -8.86 -12.02
CA TYR A 138 -0.60 -7.71 -12.79
C TYR A 138 0.59 -8.02 -13.73
N PRO A 139 1.64 -8.74 -13.30
CA PRO A 139 2.72 -9.13 -14.22
C PRO A 139 2.25 -10.06 -15.35
N VAL A 140 1.26 -10.93 -15.10
CA VAL A 140 0.66 -11.82 -16.10
C VAL A 140 -0.11 -11.01 -17.14
N LEU A 141 -0.99 -10.10 -16.69
CA LEU A 141 -1.74 -9.19 -17.58
C LEU A 141 -0.81 -8.36 -18.46
N MET A 142 0.22 -7.75 -17.88
CA MET A 142 1.18 -6.95 -18.64
C MET A 142 1.94 -7.77 -19.69
N ARG A 143 2.16 -9.07 -19.44
CA ARG A 143 2.76 -9.97 -20.43
C ARG A 143 1.75 -10.28 -21.54
N GLY A 144 0.51 -10.60 -21.20
CA GLY A 144 -0.58 -10.85 -22.16
C GLY A 144 -0.81 -9.67 -23.09
N ASP A 145 -0.82 -8.45 -22.54
CA ASP A 145 -1.04 -7.20 -23.27
C ASP A 145 0.22 -6.64 -23.95
N ARG A 146 1.32 -7.41 -23.95
CA ARG A 146 2.60 -7.06 -24.58
C ARG A 146 3.09 -5.67 -24.17
N VAL A 147 2.97 -5.35 -22.88
CA VAL A 147 3.44 -4.06 -22.35
C VAL A 147 4.97 -3.99 -22.48
N PRO A 148 5.54 -2.93 -23.08
CA PRO A 148 6.98 -2.77 -23.20
C PRO A 148 7.67 -2.81 -21.83
N VAL A 149 8.78 -3.55 -21.77
CA VAL A 149 9.62 -3.59 -20.57
C VAL A 149 10.35 -2.26 -20.43
N ASP A 150 10.22 -1.61 -19.27
CA ASP A 150 10.98 -0.43 -18.89
C ASP A 150 11.75 -0.64 -17.58
N ALA A 151 12.49 0.39 -17.15
CA ALA A 151 13.32 0.34 -15.95
C ALA A 151 12.53 0.09 -14.65
N TYR A 152 11.22 0.37 -14.63
CA TYR A 152 10.38 0.20 -13.45
C TYR A 152 9.71 -1.17 -13.38
N ARG A 153 9.72 -1.94 -14.49
CA ARG A 153 9.08 -3.27 -14.57
C ARG A 153 9.51 -4.19 -13.43
N GLY A 154 10.82 -4.27 -13.14
CA GLY A 154 11.36 -5.15 -12.12
C GLY A 154 10.85 -4.82 -10.71
N THR A 155 10.91 -3.56 -10.29
CA THR A 155 10.47 -3.12 -8.96
C THR A 155 8.95 -3.01 -8.86
N GLY A 156 8.26 -2.69 -9.96
CA GLY A 156 6.81 -2.54 -10.01
C GLY A 156 6.04 -3.85 -9.90
N MET A 157 6.61 -5.00 -10.31
CA MET A 157 5.96 -6.32 -10.21
C MET A 157 6.35 -7.13 -8.97
N ALA A 158 7.42 -6.75 -8.28
CA ALA A 158 7.97 -7.60 -7.23
C ALA A 158 7.08 -7.58 -5.98
N LEU A 159 6.64 -8.75 -5.51
CA LEU A 159 5.84 -8.83 -4.28
C LEU A 159 6.60 -8.29 -3.06
N THR A 160 7.93 -8.48 -3.02
CA THR A 160 8.79 -7.88 -1.98
C THR A 160 8.76 -6.36 -1.96
N ALA A 161 8.40 -5.69 -3.06
CA ALA A 161 8.32 -4.24 -3.08
C ALA A 161 7.07 -3.70 -2.37
N ILE A 162 6.06 -4.54 -2.08
CA ILE A 162 4.88 -4.13 -1.29
C ILE A 162 5.29 -3.62 0.11
N PRO A 163 5.96 -4.42 0.97
CA PRO A 163 6.48 -3.92 2.25
C PRO A 163 7.68 -2.98 2.08
N ASN A 164 8.60 -3.25 1.15
CA ASN A 164 9.84 -2.48 1.05
C ASN A 164 9.61 -1.03 0.58
N ARG A 165 8.59 -0.78 -0.25
CA ARG A 165 8.22 0.59 -0.64
C ARG A 165 7.64 1.37 0.53
N VAL A 166 6.89 0.73 1.43
CA VAL A 166 6.45 1.36 2.69
C VAL A 166 7.67 1.72 3.52
N SER A 167 8.58 0.77 3.74
CA SER A 167 9.81 1.04 4.50
C SER A 167 10.64 2.17 3.89
N PHE A 168 10.79 2.18 2.57
CA PHE A 168 11.49 3.24 1.85
C PHE A 168 10.79 4.60 1.99
N GLN A 169 9.47 4.64 1.76
CA GLN A 169 8.68 5.87 1.76
C GLN A 169 8.72 6.60 3.10
N PHE A 170 8.71 5.85 4.20
CA PHE A 170 8.66 6.38 5.56
C PHE A 170 10.02 6.32 6.30
N ASP A 171 11.12 5.98 5.62
CA ASP A 171 12.47 5.76 6.20
C ASP A 171 12.46 4.80 7.41
N LEU A 172 11.76 3.67 7.29
CA LEU A 172 11.64 2.67 8.34
C LEU A 172 12.82 1.69 8.29
N ARG A 173 13.40 1.39 9.46
CA ARG A 173 14.65 0.59 9.58
C ARG A 173 14.48 -0.74 10.30
N GLY A 174 13.25 -1.20 10.54
CA GLY A 174 12.98 -2.54 11.06
C GLY A 174 12.95 -3.60 9.95
N PRO A 175 12.67 -4.87 10.29
CA PRO A 175 12.49 -5.94 9.31
C PRO A 175 11.40 -5.59 8.29
N SER A 176 11.61 -5.85 7.01
CA SER A 176 10.62 -5.58 5.95
C SER A 176 10.47 -6.81 5.06
N SER A 177 9.31 -7.47 5.10
CA SER A 177 9.15 -8.77 4.44
C SER A 177 7.74 -9.03 3.91
N ALA A 178 7.71 -9.63 2.72
CA ALA A 178 6.50 -10.19 2.14
C ALA A 178 6.37 -11.64 2.62
N VAL A 179 5.17 -12.02 3.04
CA VAL A 179 4.86 -13.34 3.61
C VAL A 179 3.84 -14.02 2.71
N ASP A 180 4.29 -15.06 2.02
CA ASP A 180 3.42 -15.93 1.23
C ASP A 180 3.32 -17.30 1.90
N THR A 181 2.21 -17.51 2.57
CA THR A 181 1.78 -18.83 3.05
C THR A 181 0.36 -19.10 2.56
N ALA A 182 0.05 -18.63 1.35
CA ALA A 182 -1.30 -18.60 0.78
C ALA A 182 -2.31 -17.91 1.72
N CYS A 183 -3.45 -18.56 1.98
CA CYS A 183 -4.57 -18.00 2.72
C CYS A 183 -4.25 -17.62 4.19
N SER A 184 -3.18 -18.16 4.79
CA SER A 184 -2.73 -17.80 6.13
C SER A 184 -1.74 -16.63 6.15
N GLY A 185 -1.31 -16.12 4.99
CA GLY A 185 -0.19 -15.18 4.82
C GLY A 185 -0.23 -13.98 5.77
N SER A 186 -1.34 -13.24 5.82
CA SER A 186 -1.44 -12.07 6.70
C SER A 186 -1.54 -12.39 8.19
N LEU A 187 -2.03 -13.57 8.58
CA LEU A 187 -2.05 -13.99 9.98
C LEU A 187 -0.69 -14.52 10.43
N VAL A 188 0.07 -15.15 9.53
CA VAL A 188 1.48 -15.48 9.74
C VAL A 188 2.33 -14.21 9.82
N ALA A 189 2.08 -13.22 8.96
CA ALA A 189 2.73 -11.91 9.06
C ALA A 189 2.48 -11.25 10.43
N LEU A 190 1.27 -11.39 10.98
CA LEU A 190 0.93 -10.94 12.34
C LEU A 190 1.70 -11.70 13.43
N HIS A 191 1.79 -13.03 13.31
CA HIS A 191 2.59 -13.83 14.23
C HIS A 191 4.07 -13.37 14.25
N ARG A 192 4.67 -13.18 13.07
CA ARG A 192 6.08 -12.75 12.92
C ARG A 192 6.29 -11.32 13.42
N ALA A 193 5.37 -10.40 13.16
CA ALA A 193 5.44 -9.04 13.71
C ALA A 193 5.42 -9.03 15.24
N VAL A 194 4.56 -9.86 15.85
CA VAL A 194 4.51 -10.02 17.32
C VAL A 194 5.80 -10.61 17.87
N ALA A 195 6.40 -11.58 17.17
CA ALA A 195 7.70 -12.14 17.55
C ALA A 195 8.82 -11.07 17.46
N SER A 196 8.94 -10.36 16.34
CA SER A 196 9.96 -9.31 16.16
C SER A 196 9.83 -8.15 17.16
N LEU A 197 8.61 -7.81 17.60
CA LEU A 197 8.40 -6.83 18.69
C LEU A 197 8.86 -7.35 20.05
N ARG A 198 8.64 -8.64 20.33
CA ARG A 198 9.04 -9.29 21.59
C ARG A 198 10.55 -9.48 21.67
N ASP A 199 11.17 -9.80 20.54
CA ASP A 199 12.62 -10.01 20.42
C ASP A 199 13.41 -8.69 20.31
N GLY A 200 12.71 -7.55 20.18
CA GLY A 200 13.32 -6.22 20.11
C GLY A 200 13.97 -5.90 18.76
N GLU A 201 13.67 -6.66 17.71
CA GLU A 201 14.10 -6.37 16.33
C GLU A 201 13.44 -5.07 15.81
N CYS A 202 12.25 -4.77 16.31
CA CYS A 202 11.53 -3.52 16.06
C CYS A 202 10.79 -3.04 17.33
N GLU A 203 10.53 -1.74 17.39
CA GLU A 203 9.81 -1.09 18.51
C GLU A 203 8.33 -0.79 18.18
N LEU A 204 8.01 -0.85 16.89
CA LEU A 204 6.71 -0.61 16.28
C LEU A 204 6.63 -1.55 15.08
N ALA A 205 5.47 -2.11 14.78
CA ALA A 205 5.30 -2.92 13.57
C ALA A 205 4.05 -2.50 12.80
N LEU A 206 4.19 -2.33 11.50
CA LEU A 206 3.09 -2.33 10.56
C LEU A 206 2.92 -3.75 10.02
N VAL A 207 1.74 -4.32 10.19
CA VAL A 207 1.40 -5.64 9.65
C VAL A 207 0.17 -5.52 8.79
N GLY A 208 0.12 -6.24 7.67
CA GLY A 208 -1.07 -6.23 6.85
C GLY A 208 -1.18 -7.38 5.87
N GLY A 209 -2.12 -7.23 4.95
CA GLY A 209 -2.28 -8.14 3.82
C GLY A 209 -2.99 -7.44 2.67
N VAL A 210 -2.70 -7.89 1.46
CA VAL A 210 -3.33 -7.40 0.24
C VAL A 210 -3.66 -8.57 -0.68
N ASN A 211 -4.84 -8.53 -1.28
CA ASN A 211 -5.29 -9.47 -2.29
C ASN A 211 -6.19 -8.78 -3.29
N LEU A 212 -5.88 -8.87 -4.58
CA LEU A 212 -6.66 -8.26 -5.66
C LEU A 212 -6.93 -9.28 -6.77
N LEU A 213 -8.10 -9.19 -7.40
CA LEU A 213 -8.58 -10.10 -8.44
C LEU A 213 -8.47 -9.38 -9.79
N LEU A 214 -7.28 -9.38 -10.39
CA LEU A 214 -7.02 -8.59 -11.61
C LEU A 214 -7.13 -9.46 -12.88
N GLY A 215 -6.82 -10.74 -12.80
CA GLY A 215 -6.80 -11.66 -13.94
C GLY A 215 -7.65 -12.93 -13.77
N PRO A 216 -8.02 -13.59 -14.89
CA PRO A 216 -8.87 -14.78 -14.88
C PRO A 216 -8.14 -16.08 -14.51
N GLU A 217 -6.81 -16.11 -14.51
CA GLU A 217 -6.02 -17.36 -14.47
C GLU A 217 -6.33 -18.20 -13.21
N LEU A 218 -6.38 -17.55 -12.04
CA LEU A 218 -6.71 -18.23 -10.79
C LEU A 218 -8.19 -18.62 -10.69
N TYR A 219 -9.10 -17.92 -11.38
CA TYR A 219 -10.50 -18.35 -11.49
C TYR A 219 -10.62 -19.66 -12.26
N VAL A 220 -9.89 -19.78 -13.37
CA VAL A 220 -9.83 -21.02 -14.16
C VAL A 220 -9.20 -22.14 -13.33
N ALA A 221 -8.01 -21.91 -12.78
CA ALA A 221 -7.28 -22.92 -12.00
C ALA A 221 -8.09 -23.44 -10.79
N PHE A 222 -8.68 -22.54 -10.01
CA PHE A 222 -9.46 -22.91 -8.83
C PHE A 222 -10.82 -23.51 -9.17
N SER A 223 -11.41 -23.19 -10.32
CA SER A 223 -12.54 -23.96 -10.84
C SER A 223 -12.12 -25.39 -11.23
N LYS A 224 -10.98 -25.59 -11.91
CA LYS A 224 -10.51 -26.96 -12.23
C LYS A 224 -10.16 -27.77 -10.98
N ALA A 225 -9.69 -27.10 -9.93
CA ALA A 225 -9.46 -27.71 -8.63
C ALA A 225 -10.73 -27.87 -7.78
N GLU A 226 -11.90 -27.47 -8.30
CA GLU A 226 -13.21 -27.50 -7.64
C GLU A 226 -13.24 -26.78 -6.28
N MET A 227 -12.41 -25.75 -6.12
CA MET A 227 -12.31 -24.98 -4.88
C MET A 227 -13.39 -23.90 -4.77
N LEU A 228 -13.92 -23.44 -5.91
CA LEU A 228 -14.85 -22.32 -5.96
C LEU A 228 -16.31 -22.77 -5.82
N SER A 229 -17.12 -22.00 -5.10
CA SER A 229 -18.57 -22.19 -5.06
C SER A 229 -19.19 -21.82 -6.42
N PRO A 230 -20.00 -22.70 -7.04
CA PRO A 230 -20.80 -22.37 -8.22
C PRO A 230 -21.85 -21.29 -7.93
N THR A 231 -22.37 -21.25 -6.69
CA THR A 231 -23.34 -20.23 -6.26
C THR A 231 -22.71 -18.91 -5.82
N GLY A 232 -21.38 -18.87 -5.74
CA GLY A 232 -20.64 -17.65 -5.47
C GLY A 232 -20.81 -17.15 -4.05
N ARG A 233 -20.98 -18.03 -3.06
CA ARG A 233 -21.07 -17.66 -1.64
C ARG A 233 -20.24 -18.62 -0.80
N CYS A 234 -19.59 -18.10 0.24
CA CYS A 234 -19.01 -18.94 1.28
C CYS A 234 -20.12 -19.31 2.27
N ARG A 235 -20.80 -20.44 2.07
CA ARG A 235 -21.88 -20.94 2.95
C ARG A 235 -21.28 -21.65 4.16
N THR A 236 -20.51 -20.90 4.95
CA THR A 236 -19.68 -21.46 6.01
C THR A 236 -20.51 -22.19 7.06
N PHE A 237 -20.15 -23.45 7.32
CA PHE A 237 -20.79 -24.41 8.24
C PHE A 237 -22.20 -24.86 7.86
N ASP A 238 -22.74 -24.37 6.75
CA ASP A 238 -24.07 -24.73 6.27
C ASP A 238 -24.05 -26.07 5.51
N ALA A 239 -25.17 -26.79 5.49
CA ALA A 239 -25.33 -28.03 4.74
C ALA A 239 -25.16 -27.83 3.22
N GLY A 240 -25.38 -26.62 2.72
CA GLY A 240 -25.16 -26.21 1.33
C GLY A 240 -23.73 -25.75 1.01
N ALA A 241 -22.76 -25.89 1.92
CA ALA A 241 -21.35 -25.59 1.68
C ALA A 241 -20.82 -26.33 0.43
N ASP A 242 -20.40 -25.59 -0.60
CA ASP A 242 -20.02 -26.12 -1.92
C ASP A 242 -18.71 -25.52 -2.48
N GLY A 243 -17.93 -24.84 -1.65
CA GLY A 243 -16.71 -24.13 -2.03
C GLY A 243 -16.70 -22.68 -1.53
N TYR A 244 -15.66 -21.94 -1.87
CA TYR A 244 -15.55 -20.52 -1.48
C TYR A 244 -15.72 -19.59 -2.69
N VAL A 245 -16.03 -18.32 -2.43
CA VAL A 245 -15.98 -17.26 -3.45
C VAL A 245 -14.76 -16.38 -3.21
N ARG A 246 -14.00 -16.02 -4.25
CA ARG A 246 -12.81 -15.17 -4.12
C ARG A 246 -13.20 -13.75 -3.70
N GLY A 247 -12.31 -13.05 -3.02
CA GLY A 247 -12.54 -11.66 -2.63
C GLY A 247 -11.27 -10.81 -2.60
N GLU A 248 -11.47 -9.50 -2.74
CA GLU A 248 -10.44 -8.48 -2.68
C GLU A 248 -10.38 -7.81 -1.33
N GLY A 249 -9.21 -7.34 -0.96
CA GLY A 249 -9.08 -6.44 0.17
C GLY A 249 -7.64 -6.07 0.45
N VAL A 250 -7.48 -4.94 1.13
CA VAL A 250 -6.21 -4.47 1.66
C VAL A 250 -6.43 -3.95 3.06
N ALA A 251 -5.57 -4.35 4.00
CA ALA A 251 -5.69 -3.91 5.38
C ALA A 251 -4.34 -3.94 6.09
N ALA A 252 -4.18 -3.04 7.06
CA ALA A 252 -3.00 -2.96 7.91
C ALA A 252 -3.37 -2.60 9.36
N LEU A 253 -2.56 -3.09 10.29
CA LEU A 253 -2.57 -2.77 11.71
C LEU A 253 -1.21 -2.18 12.12
N VAL A 254 -1.24 -1.27 13.08
CA VAL A 254 -0.05 -0.75 13.75
C VAL A 254 0.01 -1.35 15.15
N LEU A 255 1.14 -1.98 15.46
CA LEU A 255 1.35 -2.75 16.69
C LEU A 255 2.46 -2.17 17.56
N ARG A 256 2.25 -2.18 18.87
CA ARG A 256 3.26 -1.76 19.86
C ARG A 256 3.25 -2.65 21.10
N PRO A 257 4.38 -2.77 21.82
CA PRO A 257 4.34 -3.27 23.20
C PRO A 257 3.38 -2.42 24.04
N ILE A 258 2.50 -3.06 24.82
CA ILE A 258 1.46 -2.34 25.58
C ILE A 258 2.01 -1.24 26.50
N ALA A 259 3.17 -1.46 27.11
CA ALA A 259 3.80 -0.50 28.01
C ALA A 259 4.13 0.82 27.28
N ALA A 260 4.67 0.72 26.06
CA ALA A 260 4.97 1.89 25.22
C ALA A 260 3.70 2.59 24.74
N ALA A 261 2.67 1.81 24.36
CA ALA A 261 1.39 2.36 23.93
C ALA A 261 0.71 3.19 25.04
N LEU A 262 0.73 2.69 26.28
CA LEU A 262 0.16 3.40 27.42
C LEU A 262 0.98 4.62 27.81
N ALA A 263 2.32 4.54 27.76
CA ALA A 263 3.20 5.67 28.07
C ALA A 263 3.00 6.84 27.09
N ASP A 264 2.85 6.55 25.81
CA ASP A 264 2.69 7.57 24.76
C ASP A 264 1.24 8.05 24.60
N GLY A 265 0.30 7.48 25.37
CA GLY A 265 -1.13 7.77 25.29
C GLY A 265 -1.73 7.41 23.92
N ASP A 266 -1.32 6.28 23.37
CA ASP A 266 -1.91 5.72 22.15
C ASP A 266 -3.35 5.27 22.40
N TYR A 267 -4.18 5.34 21.35
CA TYR A 267 -5.45 4.65 21.36
C TYR A 267 -5.18 3.14 21.27
N VAL A 268 -5.74 2.34 22.17
CA VAL A 268 -5.62 0.87 22.10
C VAL A 268 -6.97 0.29 21.69
N TYR A 269 -6.99 -0.32 20.52
CA TYR A 269 -8.16 -1.00 19.96
C TYR A 269 -8.41 -2.34 20.66
N GLY A 270 -7.35 -3.12 20.85
CA GLY A 270 -7.37 -4.47 21.41
C GLY A 270 -5.95 -4.93 21.71
N LEU A 271 -5.84 -6.06 22.41
CA LEU A 271 -4.56 -6.66 22.77
C LEU A 271 -4.40 -8.01 22.08
N ILE A 272 -3.20 -8.27 21.57
CA ILE A 272 -2.77 -9.59 21.13
C ILE A 272 -2.07 -10.26 22.31
N ARG A 273 -2.69 -11.30 22.85
CA ARG A 273 -2.21 -12.05 24.02
C ARG A 273 -1.25 -13.17 23.61
N GLY A 274 -1.61 -13.90 22.56
CA GLY A 274 -0.84 -15.04 22.06
C GLY A 274 -1.03 -15.24 20.56
N SER A 275 -0.04 -15.86 19.92
CA SER A 275 -0.10 -16.28 18.54
C SER A 275 0.78 -17.50 18.29
N ALA A 276 0.42 -18.32 17.31
CA ALA A 276 1.18 -19.49 16.90
C ALA A 276 1.08 -19.72 15.39
N GLU A 277 2.12 -20.34 14.83
CA GLU A 277 2.24 -20.79 13.43
C GLU A 277 2.72 -22.25 13.47
N ASN A 278 2.14 -23.12 12.64
CA ASN A 278 2.65 -24.48 12.40
C ASN A 278 2.34 -24.95 10.96
N HIS A 279 2.64 -26.21 10.66
CA HIS A 279 2.28 -26.86 9.40
C HIS A 279 1.51 -28.15 9.63
N GLY A 280 0.54 -28.46 8.76
CA GLY A 280 -0.28 -29.67 8.80
C GLY A 280 0.45 -31.00 8.58
N GLY A 281 1.77 -30.99 8.39
CA GLY A 281 2.55 -32.18 8.04
C GLY A 281 2.01 -32.94 6.82
N ARG A 282 2.00 -34.27 6.91
CA ARG A 282 1.43 -35.16 5.89
C ARG A 282 -0.07 -35.32 6.13
N ALA A 283 -0.88 -34.96 5.15
CA ALA A 283 -2.33 -35.22 5.10
C ALA A 283 -2.71 -36.13 3.91
N HIS A 284 -4.01 -36.37 3.69
CA HIS A 284 -4.51 -37.23 2.61
C HIS A 284 -4.18 -36.70 1.20
N SER A 285 -4.06 -35.39 1.04
CA SER A 285 -3.59 -34.73 -0.18
C SER A 285 -2.81 -33.46 0.19
N PHE A 286 -2.17 -32.83 -0.79
CA PHE A 286 -1.44 -31.58 -0.57
C PHE A 286 -2.33 -30.46 0.00
N THR A 287 -3.60 -30.42 -0.41
CA THR A 287 -4.56 -29.37 0.00
C THR A 287 -5.52 -29.81 1.11
N ALA A 288 -5.39 -31.04 1.62
CA ALA A 288 -6.24 -31.53 2.70
C ALA A 288 -5.80 -30.92 4.04
N PRO A 289 -6.70 -30.31 4.82
CA PRO A 289 -6.37 -29.82 6.15
C PRO A 289 -6.14 -30.98 7.13
N ASN A 290 -5.43 -30.70 8.22
CA ASN A 290 -5.14 -31.67 9.29
C ASN A 290 -5.73 -31.18 10.62
N PRO A 291 -6.78 -31.84 11.17
CA PRO A 291 -7.44 -31.37 12.40
C PRO A 291 -6.52 -31.41 13.63
N ASP A 292 -5.57 -32.33 13.70
CA ASP A 292 -4.66 -32.43 14.85
C ASP A 292 -3.67 -31.27 14.87
N ALA A 293 -3.11 -30.92 13.70
CA ALA A 293 -2.25 -29.76 13.56
C ALA A 293 -3.01 -28.44 13.81
N GLN A 294 -4.28 -28.35 13.41
CA GLN A 294 -5.14 -27.22 13.74
C GLN A 294 -5.42 -27.13 15.25
N ALA A 295 -5.66 -28.27 15.91
CA ALA A 295 -5.84 -28.31 17.35
C ALA A 295 -4.59 -27.83 18.11
N GLU A 296 -3.40 -28.26 17.66
CA GLU A 296 -2.12 -27.86 18.24
C GLU A 296 -1.86 -26.35 18.10
N VAL A 297 -2.05 -25.76 16.91
CA VAL A 297 -1.80 -24.32 16.73
C VAL A 297 -2.78 -23.46 17.54
N ILE A 298 -4.03 -23.90 17.66
CA ILE A 298 -5.03 -23.24 18.51
C ILE A 298 -4.56 -23.33 19.97
N ARG A 299 -4.31 -24.54 20.48
CA ARG A 299 -3.85 -24.76 21.86
C ARG A 299 -2.62 -23.90 22.17
N ASP A 300 -1.61 -23.93 21.32
CA ASP A 300 -0.34 -23.23 21.55
C ASP A 300 -0.53 -21.71 21.63
N ALA A 301 -1.39 -21.13 20.79
CA ALA A 301 -1.70 -19.71 20.83
C ALA A 301 -2.39 -19.31 22.15
N TRP A 302 -3.33 -20.13 22.65
CA TRP A 302 -4.02 -19.91 23.92
C TRP A 302 -3.13 -20.15 25.14
N THR A 303 -2.26 -21.17 25.09
CA THR A 303 -1.22 -21.38 26.12
C THR A 303 -0.28 -20.17 26.19
N ARG A 304 0.21 -19.66 25.05
CA ARG A 304 1.04 -18.45 24.99
C ARG A 304 0.31 -17.19 25.46
N ALA A 305 -1.01 -17.15 25.32
CA ALA A 305 -1.85 -16.06 25.82
C ALA A 305 -2.00 -16.07 27.36
N GLY A 306 -1.69 -17.20 28.01
CA GLY A 306 -1.95 -17.41 29.43
C GLY A 306 -3.44 -17.42 29.76
N LEU A 307 -4.29 -17.81 28.81
CA LEU A 307 -5.75 -17.80 28.92
C LEU A 307 -6.32 -19.17 28.55
N PRO A 308 -7.34 -19.67 29.27
CA PRO A 308 -8.00 -20.90 28.88
C PRO A 308 -8.89 -20.65 27.64
N LEU A 309 -8.85 -21.55 26.67
CA LEU A 309 -9.68 -21.49 25.46
C LEU A 309 -11.18 -21.42 25.79
N GLY A 310 -11.62 -22.04 26.89
CA GLY A 310 -13.00 -21.97 27.38
C GLY A 310 -13.51 -20.57 27.72
N ASN A 311 -12.62 -19.57 27.83
CA ASN A 311 -12.98 -18.17 28.05
C ASN A 311 -13.20 -17.39 26.74
N ALA A 312 -13.02 -18.02 25.57
CA ALA A 312 -13.30 -17.37 24.29
C ALA A 312 -14.79 -17.00 24.21
N ALA A 313 -15.07 -15.72 23.94
CA ALA A 313 -16.42 -15.29 23.58
C ALA A 313 -16.79 -15.80 22.18
N PHE A 314 -15.80 -15.82 21.27
CA PHE A 314 -15.96 -16.41 19.95
C PHE A 314 -14.60 -16.81 19.35
N ILE A 315 -14.65 -17.68 18.35
CA ILE A 315 -13.55 -17.99 17.44
C ILE A 315 -13.99 -17.55 16.05
N GLU A 316 -13.23 -16.62 15.47
CA GLU A 316 -13.30 -16.28 14.07
C GLU A 316 -12.50 -17.33 13.28
N ALA A 317 -13.24 -18.29 12.74
CA ALA A 317 -12.72 -19.42 12.00
C ALA A 317 -12.13 -19.03 10.64
N HIS A 318 -11.33 -19.92 10.07
CA HIS A 318 -10.97 -19.87 8.66
C HIS A 318 -12.22 -20.05 7.80
N GLY A 319 -13.02 -21.08 8.01
CA GLY A 319 -14.42 -21.21 7.58
C GLY A 319 -14.67 -20.82 6.12
N THR A 320 -14.16 -21.61 5.18
CA THR A 320 -14.25 -21.34 3.74
C THR A 320 -15.59 -21.73 3.10
N GLY A 321 -16.49 -22.44 3.80
CA GLY A 321 -17.72 -22.95 3.19
C GLY A 321 -17.46 -24.17 2.33
N THR A 322 -16.48 -24.99 2.72
CA THR A 322 -16.11 -26.21 1.98
C THR A 322 -16.71 -27.44 2.65
N PRO A 323 -17.24 -28.43 1.89
CA PRO A 323 -17.85 -29.61 2.46
C PRO A 323 -16.92 -30.37 3.43
N LEU A 324 -15.63 -30.44 3.11
CA LEU A 324 -14.63 -31.16 3.90
C LEU A 324 -13.92 -30.28 4.94
N GLY A 325 -13.56 -29.05 4.58
CA GLY A 325 -12.74 -28.18 5.44
C GLY A 325 -13.49 -27.69 6.68
N ASP A 326 -14.78 -27.37 6.54
CA ASP A 326 -15.58 -26.82 7.64
C ASP A 326 -15.77 -27.86 8.79
N PRO A 327 -16.11 -29.14 8.53
CA PRO A 327 -16.08 -30.18 9.56
C PRO A 327 -14.72 -30.41 10.20
N ILE A 328 -13.64 -30.42 9.41
CA ILE A 328 -12.27 -30.60 9.92
C ILE A 328 -11.87 -29.48 10.87
N GLU A 329 -12.24 -28.24 10.56
CA GLU A 329 -11.95 -27.10 11.41
C GLU A 329 -12.71 -27.16 12.75
N ILE A 330 -13.99 -27.54 12.73
CA ILE A 330 -14.75 -27.73 13.98
C ILE A 330 -14.16 -28.88 14.82
N ASP A 331 -13.73 -29.98 14.19
CA ASP A 331 -13.03 -31.07 14.89
C ASP A 331 -11.72 -30.58 15.53
N GLY A 332 -10.92 -29.80 14.80
CA GLY A 332 -9.70 -29.17 15.33
C GLY A 332 -9.96 -28.29 16.55
N ILE A 333 -11.01 -27.47 16.52
CA ILE A 333 -11.43 -26.63 17.66
C ILE A 333 -11.88 -27.49 18.85
N LYS A 334 -12.69 -28.53 18.62
CA LYS A 334 -13.13 -29.45 19.68
C LYS A 334 -11.95 -30.18 20.31
N LYS A 335 -10.99 -30.63 19.51
CA LYS A 335 -9.74 -31.25 19.99
C LYS A 335 -8.91 -30.26 20.80
N ALA A 336 -8.79 -29.01 20.38
CA ALA A 336 -8.10 -27.97 21.15
C ALA A 336 -8.76 -27.72 22.52
N LEU A 337 -10.09 -27.72 22.59
CA LEU A 337 -10.85 -27.62 23.84
C LEU A 337 -10.59 -28.81 24.77
N ALA A 338 -10.60 -30.04 24.22
CA ALA A 338 -10.29 -31.25 24.97
C ALA A 338 -8.85 -31.24 25.51
N LEU A 339 -7.87 -30.84 24.68
CA LEU A 339 -6.46 -30.68 25.08
C LEU A 339 -6.27 -29.61 26.17
N SER A 340 -7.20 -28.66 26.27
CA SER A 340 -7.19 -27.59 27.27
C SER A 340 -7.95 -27.95 28.56
N GLY A 341 -8.41 -29.20 28.71
CA GLY A 341 -9.11 -29.70 29.90
C GLY A 341 -10.57 -29.25 30.02
N GLY A 342 -11.18 -28.70 28.96
CA GLY A 342 -12.55 -28.21 28.94
C GLY A 342 -13.42 -28.95 27.93
N SER A 343 -13.87 -30.16 28.26
CA SER A 343 -14.72 -30.99 27.39
C SER A 343 -16.19 -31.05 27.82
N ASP A 344 -16.50 -30.87 29.10
CA ASP A 344 -17.88 -30.96 29.60
C ASP A 344 -18.49 -29.58 29.77
N ARG A 345 -19.75 -29.43 29.32
CA ARG A 345 -20.58 -28.23 29.50
C ARG A 345 -20.94 -28.11 30.99
N PRO A 346 -20.31 -27.23 31.79
CA PRO A 346 -20.82 -26.96 33.13
C PRO A 346 -22.13 -26.19 32.96
N ASN A 347 -23.18 -26.59 33.68
CA ASN A 347 -24.44 -25.84 33.68
C ASN A 347 -24.16 -24.36 33.97
N GLY A 348 -24.63 -23.47 33.09
CA GLY A 348 -24.44 -22.02 33.22
C GLY A 348 -23.22 -21.41 32.51
N VAL A 349 -22.52 -22.12 31.60
CA VAL A 349 -21.46 -21.53 30.75
C VAL A 349 -22.03 -20.92 29.45
N LEU A 350 -21.61 -19.69 29.12
CA LEU A 350 -21.97 -18.99 27.89
C LEU A 350 -21.37 -19.73 26.68
N PRO A 351 -22.06 -19.75 25.53
CA PRO A 351 -21.53 -20.41 24.34
C PRO A 351 -20.27 -19.71 23.83
N ILE A 352 -19.37 -20.50 23.24
CA ILE A 352 -18.26 -20.02 22.40
C ILE A 352 -18.81 -19.94 20.97
N TYR A 353 -19.00 -18.73 20.45
CA TYR A 353 -19.52 -18.58 19.09
C TYR A 353 -18.44 -18.91 18.04
N ILE A 354 -18.81 -19.58 16.96
CA ILE A 354 -17.93 -19.83 15.81
C ILE A 354 -18.44 -19.02 14.62
N SER A 355 -17.66 -18.03 14.19
CA SER A 355 -18.02 -17.12 13.10
C SER A 355 -17.02 -17.14 11.96
N SER A 356 -17.43 -16.73 10.76
CA SER A 356 -16.51 -16.50 9.63
C SER A 356 -16.91 -15.28 8.81
N LEU A 357 -15.95 -14.36 8.63
CA LEU A 357 -16.04 -13.17 7.81
C LEU A 357 -16.24 -13.51 6.34
N LYS A 358 -15.77 -14.68 5.90
CA LYS A 358 -15.85 -15.08 4.49
C LYS A 358 -17.28 -15.20 3.99
N SER A 359 -18.23 -15.48 4.89
CA SER A 359 -19.66 -15.46 4.58
C SER A 359 -20.17 -14.09 4.13
N HIS A 360 -19.52 -12.99 4.55
CA HIS A 360 -19.95 -11.63 4.21
C HIS A 360 -19.28 -11.08 2.96
N ILE A 361 -17.97 -11.28 2.83
CA ILE A 361 -17.15 -10.57 1.82
C ILE A 361 -16.37 -11.50 0.88
N GLY A 362 -16.58 -12.81 0.99
CA GLY A 362 -15.79 -13.82 0.29
C GLY A 362 -14.42 -14.07 0.93
N HIS A 363 -13.64 -14.94 0.31
CA HIS A 363 -12.31 -15.30 0.76
C HIS A 363 -11.26 -14.33 0.20
N LEU A 364 -10.75 -13.46 1.07
CA LEU A 364 -9.70 -12.48 0.77
C LEU A 364 -8.28 -13.08 0.62
N GLU A 365 -8.17 -14.39 0.43
CA GLU A 365 -6.92 -15.15 0.28
C GLU A 365 -5.81 -14.66 1.23
N ALA A 366 -4.72 -14.07 0.73
CA ALA A 366 -3.60 -13.61 1.54
C ALA A 366 -3.98 -12.52 2.57
N ALA A 367 -5.01 -11.71 2.30
CA ALA A 367 -5.53 -10.67 3.20
C ALA A 367 -6.63 -11.16 4.16
N ALA A 368 -7.05 -12.43 4.08
CA ALA A 368 -8.17 -12.93 4.86
C ALA A 368 -7.93 -12.89 6.38
N GLY A 369 -6.70 -13.22 6.82
CA GLY A 369 -6.34 -13.25 8.24
C GLY A 369 -6.44 -11.89 8.91
N ILE A 370 -5.85 -10.85 8.31
CA ILE A 370 -5.88 -9.50 8.90
C ILE A 370 -7.28 -8.88 8.88
N ALA A 371 -8.10 -9.18 7.86
CA ALA A 371 -9.49 -8.75 7.80
C ALA A 371 -10.33 -9.38 8.93
N ALA A 372 -10.11 -10.67 9.19
CA ALA A 372 -10.72 -11.40 10.30
C ALA A 372 -10.30 -10.84 11.67
N VAL A 373 -9.04 -10.44 11.84
CA VAL A 373 -8.57 -9.74 13.06
C VAL A 373 -9.28 -8.41 13.25
N ILE A 374 -9.45 -7.60 12.20
CA ILE A 374 -10.19 -6.33 12.28
C ILE A 374 -11.63 -6.56 12.70
N LYS A 375 -12.35 -7.52 12.07
CA LYS A 375 -13.70 -7.90 12.51
C LYS A 375 -13.69 -8.29 13.99
N ALA A 376 -12.77 -9.17 14.41
CA ALA A 376 -12.73 -9.67 15.78
C ALA A 376 -12.48 -8.55 16.80
N VAL A 377 -11.53 -7.66 16.54
CA VAL A 377 -11.26 -6.49 17.39
C VAL A 377 -12.49 -5.59 17.49
N LEU A 378 -13.14 -5.28 16.37
CA LEU A 378 -14.36 -4.47 16.35
C LEU A 378 -15.49 -5.15 17.11
N SER A 379 -15.69 -6.46 16.96
CA SER A 379 -16.69 -7.23 17.71
C SER A 379 -16.44 -7.18 19.22
N LEU A 380 -15.18 -7.30 19.65
CA LEU A 380 -14.79 -7.19 21.06
C LEU A 380 -15.04 -5.78 21.61
N GLN A 381 -14.64 -4.74 20.86
CA GLN A 381 -14.87 -3.35 21.24
C GLN A 381 -16.36 -2.99 21.30
N ARG A 382 -17.15 -3.53 20.37
CA ARG A 382 -18.57 -3.28 20.23
C ARG A 382 -19.44 -4.21 21.08
N SER A 383 -18.82 -5.23 21.69
CA SER A 383 -19.50 -6.30 22.43
C SER A 383 -20.68 -6.87 21.64
N GLU A 384 -20.50 -7.01 20.33
CA GLU A 384 -21.50 -7.49 19.38
C GLU A 384 -20.77 -8.33 18.34
N LEU A 385 -21.31 -9.50 17.98
CA LEU A 385 -20.76 -10.37 16.96
C LEU A 385 -21.74 -10.46 15.79
N PRO A 386 -21.36 -10.04 14.57
CA PRO A 386 -22.19 -10.22 13.38
C PRO A 386 -22.50 -11.69 13.10
N GLY A 387 -23.75 -11.98 12.72
CA GLY A 387 -24.19 -13.35 12.38
C GLY A 387 -23.56 -13.86 11.08
N ASN A 388 -23.35 -15.18 10.98
CA ASN A 388 -22.87 -15.82 9.75
C ASN A 388 -23.93 -15.71 8.65
N GLN A 389 -23.54 -15.17 7.49
CA GLN A 389 -24.43 -15.10 6.34
C GLN A 389 -24.58 -16.48 5.69
N HIS A 390 -25.72 -16.69 5.03
CA HIS A 390 -26.03 -17.92 4.28
C HIS A 390 -26.03 -19.22 5.12
N PHE A 391 -26.24 -19.10 6.44
CA PHE A 391 -26.39 -20.23 7.34
C PHE A 391 -27.86 -20.44 7.68
N GLU A 392 -28.42 -21.56 7.24
CA GLU A 392 -29.82 -21.98 7.44
C GLU A 392 -29.89 -23.34 8.15
N HIS A 393 -29.02 -24.27 7.76
CA HIS A 393 -28.98 -25.63 8.30
C HIS A 393 -27.54 -26.06 8.56
N LEU A 394 -27.26 -26.49 9.78
CA LEU A 394 -25.93 -27.01 10.13
C LEU A 394 -25.55 -28.18 9.20
N ASN A 395 -24.32 -28.16 8.68
CA ASN A 395 -23.78 -29.30 7.94
C ASN A 395 -23.85 -30.58 8.80
N PRO A 396 -24.47 -31.67 8.32
CA PRO A 396 -24.67 -32.89 9.10
C PRO A 396 -23.37 -33.60 9.50
N GLN A 397 -22.23 -33.26 8.88
CA GLN A 397 -20.91 -33.75 9.28
C GLN A 397 -20.31 -32.98 10.46
N ILE A 398 -20.95 -31.89 10.90
CA ILE A 398 -20.52 -31.06 12.02
C ILE A 398 -21.34 -31.44 13.27
N GLU A 399 -20.64 -31.89 14.32
CA GLU A 399 -21.27 -32.25 15.60
C GLU A 399 -20.93 -31.24 16.72
N ILE A 400 -21.85 -30.34 17.05
CA ILE A 400 -21.69 -29.33 18.13
C ILE A 400 -22.49 -29.62 19.41
N GLY A 401 -23.48 -30.52 19.38
CA GLY A 401 -24.49 -30.67 20.45
C GLY A 401 -23.95 -30.98 21.86
N ASN A 402 -22.80 -31.64 21.97
CA ASN A 402 -22.14 -31.98 23.24
C ASN A 402 -20.94 -31.06 23.56
N SER A 403 -20.84 -29.89 22.92
CA SER A 403 -19.73 -28.95 23.06
C SER A 403 -20.23 -27.57 23.50
N PRO A 404 -19.37 -26.68 24.00
CA PRO A 404 -19.75 -25.28 24.28
C PRO A 404 -19.91 -24.43 23.00
N LEU A 405 -19.76 -25.01 21.81
CA LEU A 405 -19.75 -24.28 20.55
C LEU A 405 -21.16 -23.94 20.06
N ALA A 406 -21.32 -22.75 19.49
CA ALA A 406 -22.55 -22.32 18.83
C ALA A 406 -22.24 -21.52 17.56
N ILE A 407 -23.12 -21.56 16.57
CA ILE A 407 -22.98 -20.76 15.33
C ILE A 407 -24.00 -19.60 15.38
N PRO A 408 -23.58 -18.33 15.23
CA PRO A 408 -24.50 -17.21 15.30
C PRO A 408 -25.25 -17.05 13.96
N GLU A 409 -26.55 -17.34 13.94
CA GLU A 409 -27.40 -17.10 12.75
C GLU A 409 -27.72 -15.61 12.52
N LYS A 410 -27.70 -14.83 13.61
CA LYS A 410 -27.99 -13.39 13.64
C LYS A 410 -26.95 -12.71 14.52
N ASN A 411 -26.92 -11.37 14.49
CA ASN A 411 -26.03 -10.63 15.38
C ASN A 411 -26.32 -10.97 16.84
N VAL A 412 -25.27 -11.30 17.60
CA VAL A 412 -25.37 -11.66 19.02
C VAL A 412 -24.63 -10.64 19.89
N PRO A 413 -25.26 -10.12 20.96
CA PRO A 413 -24.53 -9.33 21.95
C PRO A 413 -23.57 -10.24 22.73
N LEU A 414 -22.33 -9.79 22.90
CA LEU A 414 -21.31 -10.50 23.66
C LEU A 414 -21.35 -10.04 25.12
N GLN A 415 -21.60 -10.98 26.03
CA GLN A 415 -21.71 -10.69 27.46
C GLN A 415 -20.37 -10.82 28.18
N THR A 416 -20.00 -9.81 28.97
CA THR A 416 -18.82 -9.83 29.85
C THR A 416 -19.14 -10.51 31.18
N ARG A 417 -18.25 -11.36 31.69
CA ARG A 417 -18.39 -12.03 33.00
C ARG A 417 -17.47 -11.43 34.08
N GLY A 418 -17.34 -10.11 34.11
CA GLY A 418 -16.35 -9.44 34.98
C GLY A 418 -14.89 -9.63 34.54
N VAL A 419 -14.66 -10.30 33.41
CA VAL A 419 -13.37 -10.42 32.72
C VAL A 419 -13.49 -9.83 31.31
N PRO A 420 -12.39 -9.31 30.73
CA PRO A 420 -12.40 -8.83 29.35
C PRO A 420 -12.82 -9.92 28.35
N LEU A 421 -13.58 -9.53 27.32
CA LEU A 421 -13.93 -10.43 26.22
C LEU A 421 -12.66 -10.86 25.47
N CYS A 422 -12.54 -12.15 25.17
CA CYS A 422 -11.43 -12.70 24.38
C CYS A 422 -11.96 -13.39 23.13
N ALA A 423 -11.18 -13.38 22.05
CA ALA A 423 -11.51 -14.09 20.81
C ALA A 423 -10.28 -14.78 20.22
N GLY A 424 -10.51 -15.92 19.55
CA GLY A 424 -9.51 -16.56 18.70
C GLY A 424 -9.73 -16.20 17.22
N VAL A 425 -8.67 -16.10 16.43
CA VAL A 425 -8.74 -15.95 14.96
C VAL A 425 -7.87 -17.02 14.31
N SER A 426 -8.45 -17.83 13.43
CA SER A 426 -7.77 -18.89 12.68
C SER A 426 -7.60 -18.50 11.21
N SER A 427 -6.45 -18.84 10.62
CA SER A 427 -6.31 -18.85 9.16
C SER A 427 -5.39 -19.97 8.69
N PHE A 428 -5.83 -20.74 7.71
CA PHE A 428 -5.17 -21.95 7.21
C PHE A 428 -4.89 -21.80 5.72
N GLY A 429 -3.62 -21.92 5.33
CA GLY A 429 -3.21 -21.90 3.92
C GLY A 429 -3.46 -23.26 3.29
N PHE A 430 -3.89 -23.30 2.03
CA PHE A 430 -4.10 -24.57 1.32
C PHE A 430 -2.83 -25.42 1.22
N GLY A 431 -1.64 -24.84 1.36
CA GLY A 431 -0.37 -25.58 1.40
C GLY A 431 -0.09 -26.26 2.75
N GLY A 432 -0.90 -26.03 3.78
CA GLY A 432 -0.78 -26.67 5.10
C GLY A 432 -0.26 -25.76 6.21
N VAL A 433 0.16 -24.53 5.93
CA VAL A 433 0.59 -23.58 6.97
C VAL A 433 -0.62 -23.03 7.73
N ASN A 434 -0.65 -23.22 9.04
CA ASN A 434 -1.73 -22.77 9.91
C ASN A 434 -1.23 -21.66 10.84
N ALA A 435 -2.11 -20.70 11.13
CA ALA A 435 -1.88 -19.69 12.15
C ALA A 435 -3.13 -19.50 13.02
N HIS A 436 -2.91 -19.21 14.32
CA HIS A 436 -3.95 -18.81 15.25
C HIS A 436 -3.49 -17.65 16.12
N VAL A 437 -4.39 -16.70 16.40
CA VAL A 437 -4.13 -15.50 17.21
C VAL A 437 -5.22 -15.33 18.26
N VAL A 438 -4.81 -14.98 19.48
CA VAL A 438 -5.70 -14.72 20.62
C VAL A 438 -5.73 -13.22 20.90
N LEU A 439 -6.94 -12.67 20.84
CA LEU A 439 -7.25 -11.25 21.05
C LEU A 439 -8.00 -11.06 22.36
N GLU A 440 -7.74 -9.95 23.04
CA GLU A 440 -8.47 -9.50 24.22
C GLU A 440 -8.97 -8.07 24.00
N GLY A 441 -10.25 -7.84 24.30
CA GLY A 441 -10.85 -6.52 24.28
C GLY A 441 -10.32 -5.66 25.44
N VAL A 442 -10.07 -4.39 25.20
CA VAL A 442 -9.68 -3.48 26.30
C VAL A 442 -10.95 -3.00 26.99
N ALA A 443 -11.09 -3.28 28.28
CA ALA A 443 -12.15 -2.70 29.08
C ALA A 443 -12.13 -1.18 28.89
N SER A 444 -13.27 -0.63 28.46
CA SER A 444 -13.41 0.82 28.36
C SER A 444 -13.50 1.36 29.77
N ALA A 445 -12.35 1.56 30.41
CA ALA A 445 -12.24 2.56 31.44
C ALA A 445 -12.76 3.83 30.76
N ALA A 446 -13.97 4.25 31.16
CA ALA A 446 -14.37 5.62 31.00
C ALA A 446 -13.28 6.42 31.73
N GLN A 447 -12.22 6.76 30.99
CA GLN A 447 -11.49 7.96 31.30
C GLN A 447 -12.59 8.99 31.25
N ARG A 448 -13.04 9.42 32.43
CA ARG A 448 -13.70 10.71 32.53
C ARG A 448 -12.63 11.61 31.94
N ASP A 449 -12.81 12.00 30.68
CA ASP A 449 -12.02 13.06 30.11
C ASP A 449 -12.12 14.16 31.16
N ALA A 450 -11.00 14.48 31.81
CA ALA A 450 -11.02 15.50 32.85
C ALA A 450 -11.63 16.73 32.19
N ASP A 451 -12.85 17.08 32.60
CA ASP A 451 -13.75 17.92 31.82
C ASP A 451 -13.02 19.21 31.43
N GLY A 452 -12.61 19.27 30.16
CA GLY A 452 -12.17 20.50 29.51
C GLY A 452 -13.36 21.40 29.18
N GLU A 453 -14.51 21.19 29.80
CA GLU A 453 -15.75 21.93 29.53
C GLU A 453 -15.49 23.44 29.61
N GLY A 454 -15.70 24.11 28.48
CA GLY A 454 -15.53 25.55 28.31
C GLY A 454 -14.09 26.03 28.08
N ARG A 455 -13.08 25.15 28.14
CA ARG A 455 -11.67 25.49 27.86
C ARG A 455 -11.38 25.50 26.35
N PRO A 456 -10.53 26.42 25.85
CA PRO A 456 -10.26 26.54 24.42
C PRO A 456 -9.18 25.56 23.93
N PHE A 457 -9.43 24.79 22.87
CA PHE A 457 -8.47 23.87 22.26
C PHE A 457 -8.17 24.25 20.82
N LEU A 458 -6.91 24.14 20.42
CA LEU A 458 -6.48 24.41 19.06
C LEU A 458 -6.74 23.19 18.17
N ILE A 459 -7.39 23.40 17.03
CA ILE A 459 -7.65 22.38 16.02
C ILE A 459 -6.82 22.74 14.79
N LEU A 460 -6.06 21.75 14.28
CA LEU A 460 -5.15 21.90 13.15
C LEU A 460 -5.52 20.89 12.07
N LEU A 461 -5.73 21.35 10.84
CA LEU A 461 -5.96 20.51 9.67
C LEU A 461 -5.02 20.93 8.55
N SER A 462 -4.44 19.96 7.84
CA SER A 462 -3.64 20.28 6.67
C SER A 462 -3.76 19.24 5.56
N ALA A 463 -3.52 19.70 4.34
CA ALA A 463 -3.48 18.88 3.14
C ALA A 463 -2.48 19.44 2.11
N ARG A 464 -2.27 18.72 1.01
CA ARG A 464 -1.32 19.14 -0.04
C ARG A 464 -1.88 20.30 -0.86
N ASP A 465 -3.19 20.32 -1.04
CA ASP A 465 -3.95 21.30 -1.81
C ASP A 465 -5.29 21.61 -1.14
N GLU A 466 -6.01 22.59 -1.69
CA GLU A 466 -7.25 23.09 -1.11
C GLU A 466 -8.36 22.03 -1.14
N SER A 467 -8.44 21.23 -2.21
CA SER A 467 -9.41 20.13 -2.31
C SER A 467 -9.23 19.10 -1.20
N GLY A 468 -7.99 18.67 -0.94
CA GLY A 468 -7.69 17.74 0.15
C GLY A 468 -8.00 18.34 1.52
N LEU A 469 -7.80 19.65 1.70
CA LEU A 469 -8.09 20.33 2.97
C LEU A 469 -9.60 20.38 3.24
N ARG A 470 -10.40 20.71 2.22
CA ARG A 470 -11.86 20.68 2.29
C ARG A 470 -12.37 19.25 2.53
N ALA A 471 -11.83 18.26 1.82
CA ALA A 471 -12.20 16.87 2.01
C ALA A 471 -11.92 16.38 3.44
N ARG A 472 -10.76 16.72 4.02
CA ARG A 472 -10.46 16.42 5.44
C ARG A 472 -11.41 17.11 6.40
N ALA A 473 -11.74 18.39 6.16
CA ALA A 473 -12.67 19.13 6.99
C ALA A 473 -14.08 18.50 6.98
N ALA A 474 -14.56 18.08 5.80
CA ALA A 474 -15.82 17.36 5.65
C ALA A 474 -15.81 16.00 6.36
N GLN A 475 -14.75 15.20 6.19
CA GLN A 475 -14.62 13.92 6.89
C GLN A 475 -14.60 14.07 8.41
N LEU A 476 -13.90 15.09 8.93
CA LEU A 476 -13.89 15.38 10.37
C LEU A 476 -15.28 15.83 10.84
N LEU A 477 -15.98 16.65 10.05
CA LEU A 477 -17.33 17.11 10.35
C LEU A 477 -18.29 15.92 10.52
N ASP A 478 -18.27 14.96 9.59
CA ASP A 478 -19.12 13.77 9.64
C ASP A 478 -18.91 12.97 10.93
N VAL A 479 -17.65 12.75 11.32
CA VAL A 479 -17.30 12.02 12.55
C VAL A 479 -17.74 12.77 13.80
N VAL A 480 -17.54 14.09 13.83
CA VAL A 480 -17.90 14.93 15.00
C VAL A 480 -19.41 15.05 15.13
N GLN A 481 -20.15 15.19 14.03
CA GLN A 481 -21.62 15.19 14.03
C GLN A 481 -22.17 13.85 14.52
N TYR A 482 -21.61 12.73 14.07
CA TYR A 482 -21.99 11.41 14.55
C TYR A 482 -21.71 11.25 16.05
N ALA A 483 -20.53 11.68 16.52
CA ALA A 483 -20.15 11.61 17.93
C ALA A 483 -21.04 12.49 18.82
N GLU A 484 -21.36 13.73 18.38
CA GLU A 484 -22.25 14.63 19.11
C GLU A 484 -23.68 14.09 19.15
N GLY A 485 -24.19 13.56 18.02
CA GLY A 485 -25.50 12.91 17.96
C GLY A 485 -25.60 11.73 18.93
N THR A 486 -24.58 10.87 18.96
CA THR A 486 -24.50 9.72 19.88
C THR A 486 -24.42 10.17 21.34
N ALA A 487 -23.59 11.17 21.65
CA ALA A 487 -23.45 11.70 23.00
C ALA A 487 -24.74 12.36 23.50
N ARG A 488 -25.43 13.11 22.62
CA ARG A 488 -26.74 13.71 22.89
C ARG A 488 -27.78 12.62 23.14
N GLN A 489 -27.86 11.60 22.28
CA GLN A 489 -28.77 10.48 22.47
C GLN A 489 -28.54 9.80 23.81
N ARG A 490 -27.29 9.49 24.17
CA ARG A 490 -26.95 8.87 25.46
C ARG A 490 -27.32 9.75 26.66
N ARG A 491 -27.13 11.06 26.56
CA ARG A 491 -27.56 11.99 27.61
C ARG A 491 -29.08 11.92 27.81
N LEU A 492 -29.84 11.89 26.72
CA LEU A 492 -31.29 11.73 26.75
C LEU A 492 -31.73 10.37 27.31
N GLU A 493 -31.01 9.29 26.98
CA GLU A 493 -31.23 7.96 27.56
C GLU A 493 -30.99 7.97 29.07
N LEU A 494 -29.91 8.58 29.54
CA LEU A 494 -29.62 8.71 30.97
C LEU A 494 -30.64 9.58 31.70
N GLU A 495 -31.12 10.66 31.08
CA GLU A 495 -32.22 11.49 31.60
C GLU A 495 -33.53 10.69 31.68
N LEU A 496 -33.77 9.78 30.73
CA LEU A 496 -34.91 8.86 30.77
C LEU A 496 -34.77 7.84 31.91
N TYR A 497 -33.59 7.25 32.13
CA TYR A 497 -33.32 6.38 33.29
C TYR A 497 -33.64 7.08 34.61
N ASP A 498 -33.18 8.34 34.75
CA ASP A 498 -33.42 9.14 35.95
C ASP A 498 -34.90 9.50 36.10
N ALA A 499 -35.59 9.80 34.99
CA ALA A 499 -37.01 10.09 34.98
C ALA A 499 -37.85 8.86 35.39
N LEU A 500 -37.44 7.66 34.99
CA LEU A 500 -38.09 6.38 35.30
C LEU A 500 -37.64 5.76 36.63
N ALA A 501 -36.67 6.38 37.34
CA ALA A 501 -36.09 5.87 38.57
C ALA A 501 -35.56 4.41 38.46
N ILE A 502 -35.05 4.04 37.28
CA ILE A 502 -34.47 2.71 37.03
C ILE A 502 -33.02 2.71 37.55
N PRO A 503 -32.64 1.81 38.48
CA PRO A 503 -31.27 1.72 38.97
C PRO A 503 -30.27 1.49 37.83
N ARG A 504 -29.17 2.24 37.84
CA ARG A 504 -28.12 2.18 36.79
C ARG A 504 -27.15 1.00 36.95
N THR A 505 -27.49 -0.02 37.74
CA THR A 505 -26.58 -1.11 38.13
C THR A 505 -26.86 -2.39 37.32
N PRO A 506 -25.81 -3.13 36.88
CA PRO A 506 -25.96 -4.35 36.08
C PRO A 506 -26.77 -5.49 36.74
N ASP A 507 -26.89 -5.50 38.06
CA ASP A 507 -27.40 -6.64 38.83
C ASP A 507 -28.74 -6.39 39.56
N ALA A 508 -29.40 -5.24 39.32
CA ALA A 508 -30.70 -4.98 39.92
C ALA A 508 -31.81 -5.50 39.00
N ALA A 509 -32.48 -6.59 39.40
CA ALA A 509 -33.75 -6.96 38.79
C ALA A 509 -34.70 -5.76 38.81
N PRO A 510 -35.51 -5.51 37.75
CA PRO A 510 -36.47 -4.42 37.74
C PRO A 510 -37.51 -4.68 38.83
N ALA A 511 -37.32 -4.10 40.01
CA ALA A 511 -38.40 -3.90 40.95
C ALA A 511 -39.38 -2.96 40.24
N GLY A 512 -40.59 -3.46 39.96
CA GLY A 512 -41.54 -2.79 39.06
C GLY A 512 -41.74 -1.31 39.36
N LEU A 513 -42.16 -0.56 38.33
CA LEU A 513 -42.54 0.87 38.37
C LEU A 513 -43.53 1.25 39.49
N ALA A 514 -44.13 0.27 40.16
CA ALA A 514 -45.13 0.45 41.21
C ALA A 514 -44.63 1.12 42.50
N ALA A 515 -43.33 1.38 42.67
CA ALA A 515 -42.80 1.97 43.92
C ALA A 515 -42.22 3.39 43.81
N ASN A 516 -42.01 3.94 42.61
CA ASN A 516 -41.37 5.25 42.44
C ASN A 516 -42.27 6.22 41.66
N ALA A 517 -42.61 7.34 42.28
CA ALA A 517 -43.37 8.42 41.65
C ALA A 517 -42.59 8.99 40.43
N VAL A 518 -42.91 8.50 39.23
CA VAL A 518 -42.37 9.02 37.97
C VAL A 518 -42.82 10.46 37.82
N SER A 519 -41.89 11.42 37.70
CA SER A 519 -42.23 12.82 37.45
C SER A 519 -42.78 12.96 36.03
N PRO A 520 -44.08 13.25 35.83
CA PRO A 520 -44.69 13.28 34.50
C PRO A 520 -44.02 14.32 33.58
N THR A 521 -43.59 15.43 34.14
CA THR A 521 -42.85 16.50 33.46
C THR A 521 -41.46 16.08 32.98
N LYS A 522 -40.72 15.30 33.78
CA LYS A 522 -39.38 14.81 33.37
C LYS A 522 -39.49 13.76 32.28
N LEU A 523 -40.44 12.84 32.42
CA LEU A 523 -40.72 11.82 31.42
C LEU A 523 -41.18 12.44 30.09
N THR A 524 -42.11 13.41 30.15
CA THR A 524 -42.58 14.16 28.97
C THR A 524 -41.42 14.82 28.23
N ARG A 525 -40.57 15.55 28.96
CA ARG A 525 -39.41 16.26 28.39
C ARG A 525 -38.41 15.30 27.74
N ALA A 526 -38.10 14.18 28.39
CA ALA A 526 -37.19 13.16 27.85
C ALA A 526 -37.76 12.54 26.56
N LEU A 527 -39.06 12.23 26.53
CA LEU A 527 -39.73 11.67 25.35
C LEU A 527 -39.85 12.67 24.19
N GLU A 528 -40.13 13.95 24.46
CA GLU A 528 -40.14 15.02 23.45
C GLU A 528 -38.74 15.25 22.84
N GLN A 529 -37.69 15.17 23.65
CA GLN A 529 -36.30 15.32 23.18
C GLN A 529 -35.79 14.09 22.43
N LEU A 530 -36.20 12.87 22.82
CA LEU A 530 -35.91 11.64 22.08
C LEU A 530 -36.65 11.60 20.74
N SER A 531 -37.93 12.02 20.70
CA SER A 531 -38.73 12.01 19.47
C SER A 531 -38.22 12.99 18.41
N THR A 532 -37.69 14.14 18.83
CA THR A 532 -37.01 15.10 17.93
C THR A 532 -35.66 14.59 17.41
N THR A 533 -34.97 13.72 18.15
CA THR A 533 -33.65 13.19 17.78
C THR A 533 -33.75 11.93 16.88
N ALA A 534 -34.75 11.07 17.11
CA ALA A 534 -34.94 9.81 16.36
C ALA A 534 -35.81 9.95 15.09
N GLY A 535 -36.23 11.16 14.73
CA GLY A 535 -36.98 11.45 13.50
C GLY A 535 -38.41 10.90 13.43
N ARG A 536 -38.99 10.37 14.53
CA ARG A 536 -40.39 9.92 14.59
C ARG A 536 -41.00 10.13 15.99
N GLY A 537 -42.23 10.65 15.98
CA GLY A 537 -42.99 11.11 17.17
C GLY A 537 -43.37 9.99 18.14
N LEU A 538 -42.56 9.79 19.18
CA LEU A 538 -43.01 9.24 20.46
C LEU A 538 -43.73 10.37 21.20
N THR A 539 -45.02 10.17 21.50
CA THR A 539 -45.85 11.11 22.25
C THR A 539 -46.17 10.56 23.63
N ILE A 540 -46.52 11.42 24.60
CA ILE A 540 -47.01 10.98 25.91
C ILE A 540 -48.17 9.99 25.74
N ALA A 541 -49.05 10.22 24.76
CA ALA A 541 -50.19 9.35 24.48
C ALA A 541 -49.80 7.90 24.15
N ASP A 542 -48.61 7.67 23.59
CA ASP A 542 -48.14 6.33 23.23
C ASP A 542 -47.75 5.47 24.44
N VAL A 543 -47.33 6.10 25.54
CA VAL A 543 -46.81 5.44 26.75
C VAL A 543 -47.65 5.71 28.01
N ARG A 544 -48.66 6.58 27.91
CA ARG A 544 -49.54 7.01 29.01
C ARG A 544 -50.25 5.86 29.72
N ASP A 545 -50.60 4.81 28.97
CA ASP A 545 -51.36 3.67 29.48
C ASP A 545 -50.47 2.49 29.87
N CYS A 546 -49.15 2.64 29.83
CA CYS A 546 -48.22 1.59 30.25
C CYS A 546 -48.08 1.63 31.77
N VAL A 547 -48.36 0.51 32.41
CA VAL A 547 -48.31 0.30 33.85
C VAL A 547 -46.97 -0.32 34.27
N THR A 548 -46.30 -1.00 33.35
CA THR A 548 -44.99 -1.62 33.56
C THR A 548 -43.93 -1.11 32.59
N VAL A 549 -42.66 -1.30 32.97
CA VAL A 549 -41.50 -0.88 32.16
C VAL A 549 -41.51 -1.72 30.87
N GLU A 550 -41.88 -3.00 31.01
CA GLU A 550 -42.01 -3.99 29.95
C GLU A 550 -43.06 -3.60 28.90
N GLU A 551 -44.20 -3.03 29.29
CA GLU A 551 -45.24 -2.55 28.36
C GLU A 551 -44.76 -1.36 27.53
N VAL A 552 -43.97 -0.44 28.11
CA VAL A 552 -43.32 0.65 27.38
C VAL A 552 -42.32 0.07 26.38
N ALA A 553 -41.50 -0.90 26.80
CA ALA A 553 -40.51 -1.57 25.96
C ALA A 553 -41.17 -2.27 24.77
N GLU A 554 -42.25 -3.00 25.01
CA GLU A 554 -42.94 -3.80 24.00
C GLU A 554 -43.63 -2.91 22.95
N ARG A 555 -44.23 -1.78 23.37
CA ARG A 555 -44.81 -0.80 22.43
C ARG A 555 -43.76 -0.11 21.57
N ILE A 556 -42.59 0.18 22.14
CA ILE A 556 -41.46 0.73 21.38
C ILE A 556 -40.90 -0.31 20.41
N ALA A 557 -40.76 -1.57 20.83
CA ALA A 557 -40.22 -2.66 20.03
C ALA A 557 -41.11 -3.03 18.82
N ARG A 558 -42.43 -2.85 18.92
CA ARG A 558 -43.39 -3.10 17.83
C ARG A 558 -43.37 -2.03 16.73
N ARG A 559 -42.62 -0.91 16.88
CA ARG A 559 -42.51 0.13 15.83
C ARG A 559 -41.37 -0.17 14.85
N PRO A 560 -41.61 -0.12 13.53
CA PRO A 560 -40.56 -0.35 12.54
C PRO A 560 -39.74 0.92 12.31
N SER A 561 -38.56 1.06 12.95
CA SER A 561 -37.34 1.67 12.38
C SER A 561 -36.23 2.06 13.38
N SER A 562 -34.98 1.87 12.93
CA SER A 562 -33.67 2.32 13.43
C SER A 562 -33.13 1.70 14.73
N PHE A 563 -31.80 1.48 14.73
CA PHE A 563 -30.96 0.91 15.78
C PHE A 563 -31.26 1.51 17.18
N ALA A 564 -31.56 2.82 17.24
CA ALA A 564 -31.78 3.58 18.46
C ALA A 564 -32.97 3.14 19.33
N LEU A 565 -34.08 2.66 18.74
CA LEU A 565 -35.27 2.24 19.51
C LEU A 565 -35.17 0.80 20.02
N ARG A 566 -34.36 -0.05 19.38
CA ARG A 566 -34.06 -1.42 19.86
C ARG A 566 -33.17 -1.41 21.09
N ASP A 567 -32.20 -0.49 21.15
CA ASP A 567 -31.38 -0.29 22.34
C ASP A 567 -32.23 0.22 23.49
N LEU A 568 -33.16 1.15 23.24
CA LEU A 568 -34.14 1.62 24.24
C LEU A 568 -35.04 0.49 24.79
N SER A 569 -35.44 -0.48 23.95
CA SER A 569 -36.21 -1.65 24.40
C SER A 569 -35.37 -2.58 25.30
N ARG A 570 -34.11 -2.86 24.95
CA ARG A 570 -33.16 -3.61 25.78
C ARG A 570 -32.87 -2.91 27.12
N LEU A 571 -32.79 -1.58 27.06
CA LEU A 571 -32.59 -0.65 28.17
C LEU A 571 -33.67 -0.78 29.25
N ILE A 572 -34.90 -0.80 28.78
CA ILE A 572 -36.14 -0.80 29.57
C ILE A 572 -36.37 -2.22 30.12
N SER A 573 -36.07 -3.27 29.36
CA SER A 573 -36.16 -4.67 29.83
C SER A 573 -35.06 -5.10 30.83
N GLY A 574 -34.25 -4.19 31.36
CA GLY A 574 -33.23 -4.49 32.38
C GLY A 574 -32.03 -5.29 31.87
N THR A 575 -31.89 -5.50 30.57
CA THR A 575 -30.66 -6.08 30.00
C THR A 575 -29.61 -4.98 29.92
N ALA A 576 -28.57 -5.08 30.75
CA ALA A 576 -27.48 -4.11 30.80
C ALA A 576 -26.97 -3.80 29.38
N LEU A 577 -26.86 -2.50 29.07
CA LEU A 577 -26.23 -2.04 27.84
C LEU A 577 -24.85 -2.69 27.68
N PRO A 578 -24.46 -3.10 26.46
CA PRO A 578 -23.07 -3.44 26.22
C PRO A 578 -22.20 -2.24 26.59
N GLU A 579 -21.13 -2.46 27.35
CA GLU A 579 -20.16 -1.44 27.76
C GLU A 579 -19.49 -0.73 26.57
N SER A 580 -19.73 -1.20 25.35
CA SER A 580 -19.10 -0.77 24.11
C SER A 580 -19.35 0.68 23.68
N ALA A 581 -20.30 1.38 24.28
CA ALA A 581 -20.51 2.81 24.06
C ALA A 581 -19.65 3.72 24.96
N LYS A 582 -18.63 3.20 25.68
CA LYS A 582 -17.93 3.93 26.76
C LYS A 582 -16.71 4.78 26.37
N ARG A 583 -16.39 4.99 25.08
CA ARG A 583 -15.39 6.02 24.68
C ARG A 583 -16.01 7.06 23.75
N SER A 584 -16.41 8.20 24.32
CA SER A 584 -16.82 9.38 23.55
C SER A 584 -15.60 10.10 23.01
N ILE A 585 -15.60 10.41 21.71
CA ILE A 585 -14.66 11.38 21.13
C ILE A 585 -14.87 12.72 21.83
N SER A 586 -13.79 13.41 22.18
CA SER A 586 -13.82 14.70 22.85
C SER A 586 -12.92 15.71 22.17
N VAL A 587 -13.20 17.00 22.34
CA VAL A 587 -12.36 18.08 21.78
C VAL A 587 -10.87 17.93 22.14
N PRO A 588 -10.48 17.65 23.40
CA PRO A 588 -9.07 17.52 23.76
C PRO A 588 -8.40 16.30 23.10
N SER A 589 -9.12 15.19 22.91
CA SER A 589 -8.58 14.00 22.23
C SER A 589 -8.45 14.22 20.71
N ILE A 590 -9.41 14.91 20.08
CA ILE A 590 -9.32 15.34 18.68
C ILE A 590 -8.11 16.26 18.50
N ALA A 591 -7.98 17.28 19.34
CA ALA A 591 -6.85 18.20 19.32
C ALA A 591 -5.53 17.44 19.45
N ARG A 592 -5.43 16.50 20.42
CA ARG A 592 -4.25 15.64 20.60
C ARG A 592 -3.87 14.89 19.32
N SER A 593 -4.82 14.18 18.74
CA SER A 593 -4.60 13.37 17.54
C SER A 593 -4.16 14.21 16.35
N LEU A 594 -4.78 15.37 16.13
CA LEU A 594 -4.49 16.20 14.96
C LEU A 594 -3.11 16.87 15.03
N MET A 595 -2.63 17.29 16.21
CA MET A 595 -1.32 17.93 16.27
C MET A 595 -0.14 16.95 16.37
N LEU A 596 -0.31 15.78 17.03
CA LEU A 596 0.74 14.75 17.10
C LEU A 596 0.76 13.84 15.88
N GLY A 597 -0.43 13.49 15.39
CA GLY A 597 -0.59 12.37 14.49
C GLY A 597 -0.73 12.76 13.02
N ARG A 598 -0.50 14.02 12.65
CA ARG A 598 -0.65 14.50 11.27
C ARG A 598 0.55 15.32 10.83
N GLU A 599 0.97 15.09 9.59
CA GLU A 599 2.01 15.88 8.94
C GLU A 599 1.46 17.28 8.60
N PRO A 600 2.15 18.38 8.94
CA PRO A 600 1.73 19.72 8.55
C PRO A 600 2.05 19.99 7.08
N MET A 601 1.07 19.80 6.20
CA MET A 601 1.19 19.95 4.75
C MET A 601 1.05 21.42 4.29
N SER A 602 0.97 21.66 2.97
CA SER A 602 1.11 23.01 2.40
C SER A 602 -0.13 23.90 2.61
N GLU A 603 -1.33 23.33 2.50
CA GLU A 603 -2.58 24.01 2.81
C GLU A 603 -2.97 23.68 4.26
N ARG A 604 -3.21 24.73 5.06
CA ARG A 604 -3.36 24.64 6.50
C ARG A 604 -4.59 25.40 6.97
N LEU A 605 -5.34 24.82 7.89
CA LEU A 605 -6.50 25.41 8.55
C LEU A 605 -6.31 25.27 10.06
N ALA A 606 -6.52 26.37 10.78
CA ALA A 606 -6.45 26.37 12.23
C ALA A 606 -7.54 27.25 12.84
N PHE A 607 -8.09 26.80 13.97
CA PHE A 607 -9.07 27.54 14.75
C PHE A 607 -9.15 26.99 16.18
N VAL A 608 -9.75 27.75 17.09
CA VAL A 608 -9.87 27.40 18.51
C VAL A 608 -11.31 27.01 18.82
N VAL A 609 -11.54 25.93 19.55
CA VAL A 609 -12.89 25.45 19.90
C VAL A 609 -13.03 25.14 21.38
N ARG A 610 -14.25 25.22 21.91
CA ARG A 610 -14.55 24.86 23.32
C ARG A 610 -15.43 23.63 23.48
N SER A 611 -16.08 23.20 22.41
CA SER A 611 -17.00 22.06 22.42
C SER A 611 -17.09 21.41 21.03
N LEU A 612 -17.71 20.22 20.96
CA LEU A 612 -17.98 19.57 19.68
C LEU A 612 -18.93 20.41 18.81
N SER A 613 -19.93 21.07 19.40
CA SER A 613 -20.84 21.95 18.66
C SER A 613 -20.13 23.17 18.06
N ASP A 614 -19.15 23.73 18.78
CA ASP A 614 -18.32 24.84 18.29
C ASP A 614 -17.42 24.36 17.14
N LEU A 615 -16.84 23.16 17.27
CA LEU A 615 -16.09 22.51 16.19
C LEU A 615 -16.94 22.29 14.92
N ILE A 616 -18.18 21.79 15.07
CA ILE A 616 -19.12 21.61 13.95
C ILE A 616 -19.35 22.94 13.24
N LYS A 617 -19.71 23.99 13.98
CA LYS A 617 -19.98 25.32 13.40
C LYS A 617 -18.78 25.88 12.64
N ARG A 618 -17.56 25.71 13.16
CA ARG A 618 -16.34 26.20 12.50
C ARG A 618 -16.00 25.42 11.23
N LEU A 619 -16.20 24.10 11.24
CA LEU A 619 -16.04 23.28 10.05
C LEU A 619 -17.10 23.61 8.97
N GLU A 620 -18.36 23.78 9.36
CA GLU A 620 -19.44 24.20 8.45
C GLU A 620 -19.19 25.59 7.85
N SER A 621 -18.75 26.55 8.67
CA SER A 621 -18.38 27.90 8.21
C SER A 621 -17.24 27.86 7.19
N PHE A 622 -16.19 27.09 7.44
CA PHE A 622 -15.09 26.90 6.49
C PHE A 622 -15.55 26.24 5.19
N LEU A 623 -16.35 25.18 5.27
CA LEU A 623 -16.85 24.46 4.09
C LEU A 623 -17.81 25.31 3.24
N ALA A 624 -18.55 26.22 3.87
CA ALA A 624 -19.47 27.14 3.22
C ALA A 624 -18.81 28.45 2.72
N ASP A 625 -17.49 28.61 2.90
CA ASP A 625 -16.76 29.86 2.62
C ASP A 625 -17.38 31.09 3.32
N ALA A 626 -18.02 30.88 4.47
CA ALA A 626 -18.63 31.95 5.25
C ALA A 626 -17.60 32.60 6.17
N ASP A 627 -17.74 33.91 6.41
CA ASP A 627 -16.94 34.62 7.43
C ASP A 627 -17.01 33.87 8.76
N GLY A 628 -15.85 33.50 9.30
CA GLY A 628 -15.74 32.73 10.52
C GLY A 628 -14.43 32.96 11.24
N GLU A 629 -14.38 32.59 12.52
CA GLU A 629 -13.16 32.63 13.34
C GLU A 629 -12.22 31.45 13.02
N TRP A 630 -11.84 31.31 11.76
CA TRP A 630 -10.85 30.35 11.29
C TRP A 630 -9.76 31.06 10.50
N LYS A 631 -8.53 30.52 10.57
CA LYS A 631 -7.40 31.03 9.78
C LYS A 631 -6.94 29.96 8.81
N ARG A 632 -6.87 30.33 7.53
CA ARG A 632 -6.27 29.53 6.47
C ARG A 632 -4.88 30.06 6.16
N PHE A 633 -3.94 29.16 5.98
CA PHE A 633 -2.57 29.46 5.57
C PHE A 633 -2.19 28.60 4.37
N THR A 634 -1.51 29.20 3.40
CA THR A 634 -0.99 28.52 2.22
C THR A 634 0.52 28.73 2.18
N LEU A 635 1.28 27.68 2.41
CA LEU A 635 2.74 27.74 2.41
C LEU A 635 3.30 27.65 0.99
N ARG A 636 3.83 28.77 0.50
CA ARG A 636 4.60 28.84 -0.75
C ARG A 636 6.07 29.14 -0.43
N GLY A 637 7.00 28.31 -0.91
CA GLY A 637 8.45 28.57 -0.80
C GLY A 637 9.10 28.15 0.54
N ARG A 638 9.94 29.02 1.13
CA ARG A 638 10.79 28.68 2.29
C ARG A 638 10.06 28.75 3.65
N GLY A 639 8.84 29.29 3.70
CA GLY A 639 8.12 29.59 4.96
C GLY A 639 8.75 30.74 5.75
N GLU A 640 8.07 31.21 6.78
CA GLU A 640 8.57 32.27 7.66
C GLU A 640 9.55 31.73 8.71
N LYS A 641 10.48 32.58 9.15
CA LYS A 641 11.39 32.32 10.27
C LYS A 641 10.79 32.88 11.56
N LEU A 642 9.76 32.23 12.08
CA LEU A 642 9.15 32.57 13.37
C LEU A 642 9.75 31.73 14.49
N VAL A 643 9.76 32.29 15.70
CA VAL A 643 10.13 31.58 16.94
C VAL A 643 8.84 31.04 17.58
N PRO A 644 8.84 29.82 18.15
CA PRO A 644 7.69 29.31 18.90
C PRO A 644 7.23 30.29 20.00
N PRO A 645 5.92 30.51 20.18
CA PRO A 645 5.42 31.28 21.32
C PRO A 645 5.90 30.71 22.66
N VAL A 646 6.15 31.59 23.64
CA VAL A 646 6.59 31.18 24.99
C VAL A 646 5.45 30.47 25.72
N THR A 647 5.76 29.37 26.41
CA THR A 647 4.82 28.58 27.21
C THR A 647 4.18 29.42 28.32
N SER A 648 2.85 29.50 28.37
CA SER A 648 2.14 30.14 29.47
C SER A 648 2.01 29.21 30.69
N SER A 649 1.99 29.76 31.91
CA SER A 649 1.56 29.00 33.09
C SER A 649 0.04 28.80 33.06
N GLY A 650 -0.44 27.58 33.32
CA GLY A 650 -1.85 27.23 33.28
C GLY A 650 -2.37 26.94 31.86
N HIS A 651 -3.70 26.86 31.74
CA HIS A 651 -4.33 26.59 30.45
C HIS A 651 -4.23 27.81 29.52
N PRO A 652 -3.80 27.64 28.26
CA PRO A 652 -3.58 28.77 27.35
C PRO A 652 -4.89 29.52 27.05
N SER A 653 -4.77 30.84 26.91
CA SER A 653 -5.87 31.68 26.42
C SER A 653 -6.06 31.49 24.92
N GLU A 654 -7.25 31.84 24.43
CA GLU A 654 -7.57 31.79 22.99
C GLU A 654 -6.62 32.63 22.14
N HIS A 655 -6.27 33.84 22.61
CA HIS A 655 -5.26 34.67 21.95
C HIS A 655 -3.89 33.96 21.88
N HIS A 656 -3.48 33.26 22.94
CA HIS A 656 -2.23 32.52 22.96
C HIS A 656 -2.25 31.33 21.98
N LEU A 657 -3.35 30.58 21.92
CA LEU A 657 -3.54 29.49 20.97
C LEU A 657 -3.53 29.98 19.51
N MET A 658 -4.07 31.16 19.24
CA MET A 658 -4.03 31.74 17.89
C MET A 658 -2.61 32.17 17.47
N ARG A 659 -1.73 32.55 18.41
CA ARG A 659 -0.31 32.76 18.10
C ARG A 659 0.41 31.45 17.77
N TRP A 660 0.05 30.36 18.44
CA TRP A 660 0.52 29.03 18.07
C TRP A 660 -0.02 28.59 16.70
N ALA A 661 -1.27 28.92 16.39
CA ALA A 661 -1.88 28.67 15.08
C ALA A 661 -1.13 29.42 13.95
N GLU A 662 -0.73 30.68 14.18
CA GLU A 662 0.07 31.46 13.22
C GLU A 662 1.47 30.90 13.03
N TYR A 663 2.17 30.58 14.13
CA TYR A 663 3.48 29.93 14.07
C TYR A 663 3.39 28.60 13.28
N TRP A 664 2.39 27.77 13.61
CA TRP A 664 2.17 26.52 12.89
C TRP A 664 1.75 26.77 11.44
N GLY A 665 0.97 27.81 11.13
CA GLY A 665 0.50 28.09 9.77
C GLY A 665 1.59 28.60 8.82
N LEU A 666 2.55 29.39 9.34
CA LEU A 666 3.51 30.14 8.53
C LEU A 666 4.91 29.52 8.47
N VAL A 667 5.26 28.61 9.39
CA VAL A 667 6.57 27.96 9.41
C VAL A 667 6.56 26.67 8.59
N LYS A 668 7.57 26.44 7.74
CA LYS A 668 7.61 25.28 6.82
C LYS A 668 7.60 23.93 7.56
N ALA A 669 8.44 23.78 8.58
CA ALA A 669 8.54 22.58 9.42
C ALA A 669 8.37 22.97 10.89
N PRO A 670 7.13 23.26 11.32
CA PRO A 670 6.89 23.75 12.68
C PRO A 670 7.22 22.64 13.67
N GLN A 671 8.12 22.94 14.59
CA GLN A 671 8.33 22.14 15.79
C GLN A 671 7.21 22.52 16.77
N THR A 672 6.24 21.63 16.97
CA THR A 672 5.12 21.86 17.90
C THR A 672 5.26 20.97 19.14
N PRO A 673 6.04 21.41 20.15
CA PRO A 673 6.13 20.70 21.41
C PRO A 673 4.82 20.84 22.18
N TRP A 674 4.11 19.74 22.39
CA TRP A 674 2.83 19.70 23.11
C TRP A 674 2.90 20.23 24.54
N ALA A 675 3.98 19.88 25.25
CA ALA A 675 4.26 20.41 26.58
C ALA A 675 4.35 21.94 26.58
N GLY A 676 4.61 22.56 25.42
CA GLY A 676 4.66 24.01 25.30
C GLY A 676 3.31 24.68 25.09
N ILE A 677 2.32 23.99 24.51
CA ILE A 677 0.98 24.54 24.29
C ILE A 677 0.09 24.28 25.52
N TYR A 678 0.20 23.10 26.13
CA TYR A 678 -0.62 22.68 27.28
C TYR A 678 0.25 22.11 28.42
N PRO A 679 1.13 22.92 29.06
CA PRO A 679 2.10 22.42 30.05
C PRO A 679 1.46 21.77 31.29
N ASP A 680 0.34 22.32 31.76
CA ASP A 680 -0.33 21.89 32.99
C ASP A 680 -1.58 21.03 32.74
N PHE A 681 -1.79 20.58 31.49
CA PHE A 681 -2.98 19.81 31.12
C PHE A 681 -2.59 18.52 30.39
N PRO A 682 -2.57 17.37 31.09
CA PRO A 682 -2.32 16.09 30.45
C PRO A 682 -3.53 15.76 29.57
N LEU A 683 -3.36 15.85 28.26
CA LEU A 683 -4.43 15.54 27.32
C LEU A 683 -4.80 14.06 27.40
N PRO A 684 -6.07 13.72 27.11
CA PRO A 684 -6.51 12.34 27.04
C PRO A 684 -5.73 11.58 25.96
N ALA A 685 -5.88 10.25 25.91
CA ALA A 685 -5.28 9.44 24.86
C ALA A 685 -5.66 9.96 23.46
N LYS A 686 -4.81 9.69 22.47
CA LYS A 686 -5.15 9.90 21.06
C LYS A 686 -6.48 9.18 20.75
N THR A 687 -7.26 9.74 19.84
CA THR A 687 -8.48 9.15 19.29
C THR A 687 -8.33 8.89 17.78
N PRO A 688 -8.87 7.79 17.25
CA PRO A 688 -8.97 7.55 15.82
C PRO A 688 -9.72 8.67 15.12
N LEU A 689 -9.19 9.14 14.00
CA LEU A 689 -9.77 10.19 13.16
C LEU A 689 -9.61 9.82 11.69
N PRO A 690 -10.44 10.37 10.78
CA PRO A 690 -10.32 10.10 9.35
C PRO A 690 -8.90 10.26 8.83
N ALA A 691 -8.51 9.31 7.97
CA ALA A 691 -7.23 9.32 7.29
C ALA A 691 -7.19 10.32 6.13
N TYR A 692 -6.05 10.47 5.47
CA TYR A 692 -5.88 11.37 4.34
C TYR A 692 -6.80 11.00 3.15
N PRO A 693 -7.57 11.96 2.59
CA PRO A 693 -8.41 11.75 1.42
C PRO A 693 -7.54 11.78 0.15
N PHE A 694 -6.92 10.65 -0.19
CA PHE A 694 -6.09 10.55 -1.39
C PHE A 694 -6.86 10.83 -2.67
N GLU A 695 -6.19 11.42 -3.66
CA GLU A 695 -6.79 11.64 -4.96
C GLU A 695 -7.04 10.30 -5.70
N LEU A 696 -8.25 10.14 -6.23
CA LEU A 696 -8.65 8.95 -6.98
C LEU A 696 -8.24 9.07 -8.46
N LYS A 697 -6.93 9.06 -8.71
CA LYS A 697 -6.34 9.09 -10.05
C LYS A 697 -6.18 7.68 -10.61
N ARG A 698 -6.88 7.37 -11.69
CA ARG A 698 -6.72 6.11 -12.42
C ARG A 698 -5.30 5.97 -12.98
N ILE A 699 -4.65 4.86 -12.65
CA ILE A 699 -3.30 4.48 -13.07
C ILE A 699 -3.35 3.00 -13.49
N TRP A 700 -2.99 2.73 -14.72
CA TRP A 700 -2.93 1.38 -15.28
C TRP A 700 -1.88 1.34 -16.37
N PHE A 701 -1.25 0.17 -16.57
CA PHE A 701 -0.28 0.02 -17.65
C PHE A 701 -0.91 0.34 -19.01
N ARG A 702 -0.11 0.87 -19.93
CA ARG A 702 -0.54 1.13 -21.31
C ARG A 702 -0.23 -0.09 -22.17
N SER A 703 -1.28 -0.73 -22.69
CA SER A 703 -1.15 -1.82 -23.66
C SER A 703 -0.63 -1.29 -24.99
N THR A 704 0.22 -2.08 -25.67
CA THR A 704 0.57 -1.85 -27.08
C THR A 704 -0.08 -2.87 -28.01
N ALA A 705 -0.88 -3.79 -27.46
CA ALA A 705 -1.70 -4.68 -28.26
C ALA A 705 -2.76 -3.87 -29.01
N PRO A 706 -3.04 -4.19 -30.30
CA PRO A 706 -4.15 -3.56 -31.00
C PRO A 706 -5.44 -3.82 -30.22
N ALA A 707 -6.25 -2.77 -30.02
CA ALA A 707 -7.55 -2.90 -29.36
C ALA A 707 -8.35 -4.01 -30.07
N PRO A 708 -9.01 -4.92 -29.34
CA PRO A 708 -9.88 -5.90 -29.98
C PRO A 708 -10.92 -5.12 -30.78
N ALA A 709 -11.09 -5.48 -32.06
CA ALA A 709 -12.08 -4.85 -32.92
C ALA A 709 -13.44 -4.86 -32.19
N ALA A 710 -14.06 -3.69 -32.08
CA ALA A 710 -15.41 -3.60 -31.53
C ALA A 710 -16.30 -4.54 -32.35
N GLU A 711 -16.76 -5.63 -31.71
CA GLU A 711 -17.71 -6.54 -32.34
C GLU A 711 -19.02 -5.77 -32.49
N SER A 712 -19.24 -5.24 -33.70
CA SER A 712 -20.58 -4.80 -34.11
C SER A 712 -21.49 -6.02 -34.01
N GLU A 713 -22.59 -5.88 -33.27
CA GLU A 713 -23.71 -6.82 -33.31
C GLU A 713 -24.27 -6.88 -34.73
N ASP A 714 -23.68 -7.69 -35.60
CA ASP A 714 -24.22 -7.97 -36.93
C ASP A 714 -25.11 -9.22 -36.83
N GLN A 715 -26.40 -8.97 -36.62
CA GLN A 715 -27.44 -9.96 -36.73
C GLN A 715 -27.47 -10.52 -38.16
N GLY A 716 -27.10 -11.79 -38.30
CA GLY A 716 -27.62 -12.65 -39.36
C GLY A 716 -27.09 -12.36 -40.77
N ARG A 717 -25.82 -12.69 -41.03
CA ARG A 717 -25.41 -13.11 -42.37
C ARG A 717 -24.39 -14.24 -42.30
N LYS A 718 -24.82 -15.44 -42.72
CA LYS A 718 -23.96 -16.62 -42.90
C LYS A 718 -22.87 -16.31 -43.92
N SER A 719 -21.73 -15.80 -43.46
CA SER A 719 -20.48 -15.79 -44.21
C SER A 719 -19.68 -17.02 -43.79
N ARG A 720 -19.37 -17.88 -44.75
CA ARG A 720 -18.57 -19.09 -44.55
C ARG A 720 -17.15 -18.68 -44.14
N SER A 721 -16.83 -18.78 -42.86
CA SER A 721 -15.45 -18.66 -42.38
C SER A 721 -14.71 -19.97 -42.67
N ASN A 722 -13.71 -19.89 -43.53
CA ASN A 722 -12.72 -20.95 -43.71
C ASN A 722 -11.85 -20.99 -42.45
N VAL A 723 -12.08 -21.97 -41.59
CA VAL A 723 -11.25 -22.24 -40.40
C VAL A 723 -9.97 -22.94 -40.85
N MET A 724 -8.82 -22.35 -40.55
CA MET A 724 -7.50 -22.89 -40.85
C MET A 724 -7.02 -23.70 -39.62
N HIS A 725 -6.99 -25.03 -39.74
CA HIS A 725 -6.44 -25.91 -38.72
C HIS A 725 -4.93 -26.06 -38.90
N LEU A 726 -4.16 -25.76 -37.85
CA LEU A 726 -2.73 -26.06 -37.78
C LEU A 726 -2.55 -27.48 -37.23
N HIS A 727 -1.88 -28.34 -38.00
CA HIS A 727 -1.28 -29.57 -37.49
C HIS A 727 0.21 -29.60 -37.82
N GLU A 728 0.98 -30.28 -36.96
CA GLU A 728 2.44 -30.41 -37.08
C GLU A 728 2.82 -31.15 -38.37
N GLY A 729 3.17 -30.39 -39.42
CA GLY A 729 3.73 -30.93 -40.67
C GLY A 729 3.31 -30.23 -41.97
N GLY A 730 3.55 -28.91 -42.11
CA GLY A 730 3.58 -28.23 -43.42
C GLY A 730 2.24 -27.73 -44.00
N LEU A 731 2.31 -26.68 -44.83
CA LEU A 731 1.19 -26.00 -45.48
C LEU A 731 0.67 -26.78 -46.70
N GLU A 732 -0.60 -27.17 -46.69
CA GLU A 732 -1.37 -27.54 -47.89
C GLU A 732 -2.59 -26.62 -48.02
N ALA A 733 -2.82 -26.08 -49.22
CA ALA A 733 -4.09 -25.44 -49.59
C ALA A 733 -4.85 -26.37 -50.54
N ARG A 734 -6.09 -26.73 -50.20
CA ARG A 734 -6.99 -27.55 -51.05
C ARG A 734 -8.15 -26.71 -51.57
N GLU A 735 -8.36 -26.74 -52.88
CA GLU A 735 -9.61 -26.34 -53.52
C GLU A 735 -10.06 -27.47 -54.46
N GLY A 736 -10.93 -28.36 -53.97
CA GLY A 736 -11.40 -29.54 -54.71
C GLY A 736 -10.33 -30.63 -54.95
N ARG A 737 -10.44 -31.39 -56.07
CA ARG A 737 -9.61 -32.58 -56.41
C ARG A 737 -8.41 -32.30 -57.35
N ARG A 738 -7.90 -31.07 -57.43
CA ARG A 738 -6.72 -30.75 -58.27
C ARG A 738 -5.68 -29.92 -57.51
N LEU A 739 -4.41 -30.35 -57.57
CA LEU A 739 -3.26 -29.63 -57.02
C LEU A 739 -2.78 -28.59 -58.04
N LEU A 740 -2.52 -27.36 -57.59
CA LEU A 740 -1.84 -26.32 -58.37
C LEU A 740 -0.54 -25.88 -57.65
N PRO A 741 0.59 -25.74 -58.37
CA PRO A 741 1.84 -25.25 -57.78
C PRO A 741 1.83 -23.72 -57.68
N ILE A 742 2.11 -23.17 -56.50
CA ILE A 742 2.38 -21.74 -56.33
C ILE A 742 3.90 -21.53 -56.35
N SER A 743 4.36 -20.72 -57.30
CA SER A 743 5.70 -20.14 -57.34
C SER A 743 5.61 -18.69 -56.89
N VAL A 744 6.41 -18.29 -55.90
CA VAL A 744 6.51 -16.88 -55.48
C VAL A 744 7.87 -16.35 -55.94
N ALA A 745 7.83 -15.45 -56.92
CA ALA A 745 8.98 -14.66 -57.36
C ALA A 745 9.01 -13.33 -56.59
N TRP A 746 10.20 -12.91 -56.15
CA TRP A 746 10.43 -11.60 -55.55
C TRP A 746 10.90 -10.60 -56.61
N ARG A 747 10.23 -9.44 -56.69
CA ARG A 747 10.73 -8.24 -57.37
C ARG A 747 10.29 -6.98 -56.65
N GLU A 748 11.25 -6.11 -56.39
CA GLU A 748 11.12 -4.81 -55.72
C GLU A 748 10.51 -3.73 -56.65
N CYS A 749 9.75 -2.79 -56.07
CA CYS A 749 9.88 -1.34 -56.28
C CYS A 749 8.99 -0.55 -55.29
N TRP A 750 9.52 0.58 -54.84
CA TRP A 750 9.07 1.43 -53.73
C TRP A 750 7.82 2.28 -54.01
N GLY A 751 7.12 2.65 -52.92
CA GLY A 751 6.17 3.77 -52.84
C GLY A 751 6.02 4.23 -51.38
N ALA A 752 6.38 5.49 -51.14
CA ALA A 752 6.55 6.12 -49.84
C ALA A 752 5.26 6.33 -49.02
N SER A 753 5.35 6.28 -47.68
CA SER A 753 5.07 7.42 -46.79
C SER A 753 5.10 7.05 -45.29
N THR A 754 5.87 7.86 -44.54
CA THR A 754 5.69 8.28 -43.13
C THR A 754 5.89 7.32 -41.95
N VAL A 755 6.97 7.61 -41.18
CA VAL A 755 7.08 7.72 -39.69
C VAL A 755 6.71 6.46 -38.86
N GLY A 756 7.53 5.86 -38.02
CA GLY A 756 8.87 6.12 -37.51
C GLY A 756 9.10 5.18 -36.30
N LEU A 757 10.16 4.37 -36.34
CA LEU A 757 10.70 3.64 -35.20
C LEU A 757 12.24 3.68 -35.29
N PRO A 758 12.96 3.88 -34.16
CA PRO A 758 14.40 4.10 -34.15
C PRO A 758 15.17 2.78 -34.27
N SER A 759 15.87 2.61 -35.38
CA SER A 759 16.86 1.55 -35.60
C SER A 759 18.26 2.06 -35.25
N SER A 760 18.72 1.78 -34.03
CA SER A 760 20.08 2.04 -33.56
C SER A 760 21.13 1.05 -34.12
N LEU A 761 21.00 0.64 -35.39
CA LEU A 761 21.92 -0.32 -36.02
C LEU A 761 22.29 0.00 -37.48
N VAL A 762 22.05 1.23 -37.95
CA VAL A 762 22.52 1.66 -39.28
C VAL A 762 23.07 3.08 -39.22
N ALA A 763 24.30 3.23 -38.73
CA ALA A 763 25.09 4.46 -38.91
C ALA A 763 26.59 4.11 -38.86
N LEU A 764 27.05 3.26 -39.78
CA LEU A 764 28.46 2.82 -39.82
C LEU A 764 29.14 2.76 -41.20
N PRO A 765 28.59 3.34 -42.29
CA PRO A 765 29.46 3.65 -43.46
C PRO A 765 29.54 5.12 -43.91
N VAL A 766 28.81 6.08 -43.32
CA VAL A 766 28.69 7.42 -43.93
C VAL A 766 29.64 8.49 -43.35
N LEU A 767 30.30 8.24 -42.20
CA LEU A 767 31.31 9.15 -41.65
C LEU A 767 32.76 8.81 -42.05
N ALA A 768 33.01 7.60 -42.54
CA ALA A 768 34.32 7.20 -43.08
C ALA A 768 34.58 7.81 -44.47
N GLU A 769 33.54 8.07 -45.26
CA GLU A 769 33.66 8.61 -46.62
C GLU A 769 34.02 10.12 -46.66
N HIS A 770 33.93 10.84 -45.54
CA HIS A 770 34.33 12.26 -45.48
C HIS A 770 35.79 12.47 -45.08
N LEU A 771 36.39 11.54 -44.32
CA LEU A 771 37.81 11.60 -43.94
C LEU A 771 38.75 11.07 -45.03
N GLU A 772 38.24 10.35 -46.02
CA GLU A 772 39.00 9.95 -47.22
C GLU A 772 39.14 11.06 -48.28
N ARG A 773 38.42 12.20 -48.14
CA ARG A 773 38.46 13.29 -49.13
C ARG A 773 39.42 14.44 -48.82
N SER A 774 40.03 14.52 -47.64
CA SER A 774 41.15 15.44 -47.36
C SER A 774 42.48 14.71 -47.56
N GLY A 775 42.80 14.45 -48.82
CA GLY A 775 44.00 13.72 -49.22
C GLY A 775 45.30 14.26 -48.62
N SER A 776 45.94 13.44 -47.79
CA SER A 776 47.38 13.24 -47.84
C SER A 776 47.63 11.74 -48.01
N ARG A 777 47.89 11.35 -49.26
CA ARG A 777 48.16 9.96 -49.67
C ARG A 777 49.61 9.61 -49.35
N ALA A 778 49.83 8.47 -48.68
CA ALA A 778 50.57 7.33 -49.25
C ALA A 778 50.88 6.28 -48.17
N GLY A 779 50.43 5.05 -48.39
CA GLY A 779 51.04 3.85 -47.82
C GLY A 779 50.51 3.36 -46.46
N ALA A 780 49.19 3.12 -46.35
CA ALA A 780 48.62 2.41 -45.20
C ALA A 780 47.73 1.25 -45.70
N ALA A 781 48.37 0.14 -46.03
CA ALA A 781 47.72 -1.14 -46.28
C ALA A 781 48.68 -2.25 -45.85
N ASP A 782 49.05 -2.25 -44.58
CA ASP A 782 49.64 -3.40 -43.90
C ASP A 782 49.35 -3.27 -42.40
N ARG A 783 48.76 -4.33 -41.82
CA ARG A 783 48.19 -4.43 -40.47
C ARG A 783 46.74 -3.95 -40.31
N ILE A 784 45.82 -4.67 -40.94
CA ILE A 784 44.72 -5.40 -40.28
C ILE A 784 44.28 -6.46 -41.29
N GLY A 785 44.67 -7.71 -41.05
CA GLY A 785 44.13 -8.85 -41.80
C GLY A 785 42.67 -9.05 -41.38
N LEU A 786 41.74 -8.73 -42.27
CA LEU A 786 40.37 -9.27 -42.22
C LEU A 786 40.45 -10.76 -42.55
N GLY A 787 40.61 -11.58 -41.51
CA GLY A 787 40.40 -13.02 -41.55
C GLY A 787 38.94 -13.35 -41.88
N ARG A 788 38.79 -14.31 -42.79
CA ARG A 788 37.54 -14.92 -43.30
C ARG A 788 36.73 -15.65 -42.22
N PRO A 789 35.43 -15.95 -42.49
CA PRO A 789 34.54 -16.63 -41.56
C PRO A 789 34.86 -18.13 -41.50
N CYS A 790 35.10 -18.66 -40.28
CA CYS A 790 35.07 -20.06 -39.77
C CYS A 790 35.63 -19.96 -38.33
N ASP A 791 35.19 -20.63 -37.26
CA ASP A 791 34.68 -21.98 -37.13
C ASP A 791 33.89 -22.14 -35.81
N LEU A 792 32.71 -22.78 -35.88
CA LEU A 792 32.19 -23.60 -34.79
C LEU A 792 33.03 -24.89 -34.77
N GLN A 793 33.94 -25.05 -33.82
CA GLN A 793 34.46 -26.36 -33.42
C GLN A 793 34.41 -26.37 -31.89
N ALA A 794 33.53 -27.13 -31.24
CA ALA A 794 33.51 -28.58 -31.29
C ALA A 794 32.10 -29.20 -31.35
N GLY A 795 31.89 -30.07 -32.36
CA GLY A 795 31.50 -31.46 -32.08
C GLY A 795 30.04 -31.80 -31.82
N ALA A 796 29.09 -31.34 -32.65
CA ALA A 796 27.85 -32.08 -32.88
C ALA A 796 27.63 -32.28 -34.37
N THR A 797 28.04 -33.43 -34.91
CA THR A 797 27.76 -33.79 -36.30
C THR A 797 26.42 -34.51 -36.39
N ALA A 798 25.40 -33.84 -36.92
CA ALA A 798 24.21 -34.50 -37.47
C ALA A 798 24.42 -34.68 -38.98
N ARG A 799 24.70 -35.91 -39.44
CA ARG A 799 24.66 -36.24 -40.87
C ARG A 799 23.27 -36.70 -41.25
N LYS A 800 22.71 -36.08 -42.29
CA LYS A 800 21.53 -36.55 -43.01
C LYS A 800 21.96 -37.75 -43.86
N SER A 801 21.40 -38.93 -43.60
CA SER A 801 21.48 -40.06 -44.52
C SER A 801 20.55 -39.79 -45.71
N GLY A 802 20.91 -40.29 -46.89
CA GLY A 802 20.46 -39.85 -48.21
C GLY A 802 18.97 -39.88 -48.52
N ASP A 803 18.11 -40.38 -47.64
CA ASP A 803 16.67 -40.47 -47.88
C ASP A 803 15.90 -39.71 -46.79
N GLY A 804 15.70 -38.41 -47.03
CA GLY A 804 14.49 -37.65 -46.69
C GLY A 804 13.99 -37.47 -45.24
N GLU A 805 14.17 -38.40 -44.30
CA GLU A 805 13.44 -38.42 -43.03
C GLU A 805 14.32 -38.79 -41.81
N LYS A 806 14.37 -37.88 -40.83
CA LYS A 806 15.04 -37.92 -39.50
C LYS A 806 16.51 -37.50 -39.40
N ALA A 807 16.81 -36.73 -38.34
CA ALA A 807 18.14 -36.55 -37.76
C ALA A 807 18.04 -36.56 -36.22
N VAL A 808 18.89 -37.35 -35.56
CA VAL A 808 19.07 -37.45 -34.10
C VAL A 808 20.41 -36.80 -33.72
N ILE A 809 20.49 -36.10 -32.58
CA ILE A 809 21.72 -35.41 -32.12
C ILE A 809 22.15 -35.95 -30.74
N HIS A 810 23.44 -36.29 -30.60
CA HIS A 810 24.13 -36.63 -29.32
C HIS A 810 25.07 -35.48 -28.89
N CYS A 811 25.24 -35.27 -27.57
CA CYS A 811 26.13 -34.25 -26.98
C CYS A 811 27.13 -34.86 -25.97
N ILE A 812 28.37 -34.33 -25.91
CA ILE A 812 29.38 -34.61 -24.86
C ILE A 812 30.08 -33.28 -24.47
N ALA A 813 30.42 -33.11 -23.19
CA ALA A 813 31.03 -31.90 -22.59
C ALA A 813 32.37 -32.20 -21.90
N GLU A 814 33.36 -31.28 -21.93
CA GLU A 814 34.56 -31.26 -21.06
C GLU A 814 35.11 -29.83 -20.82
N GLY A 815 35.63 -29.53 -19.60
CA GLY A 815 36.40 -28.33 -19.19
C GLY A 815 37.90 -28.63 -18.94
N PRO A 816 38.82 -27.68 -18.56
CA PRO A 816 39.05 -27.25 -17.15
C PRO A 816 39.71 -25.84 -16.88
N THR A 817 39.94 -25.54 -15.58
CA THR A 817 40.48 -24.39 -14.79
C THR A 817 41.91 -23.81 -15.03
N THR A 818 42.20 -22.52 -14.66
CA THR A 818 43.33 -22.02 -13.78
C THR A 818 43.40 -20.47 -13.61
N GLY A 819 44.02 -19.95 -12.52
CA GLY A 819 44.25 -18.51 -12.25
C GLY A 819 45.70 -18.14 -11.83
N ALA A 820 46.05 -16.84 -11.70
CA ALA A 820 47.22 -16.29 -10.96
C ALA A 820 47.28 -14.73 -10.92
N LEU A 821 47.95 -14.18 -9.88
CA LEU A 821 48.16 -12.78 -9.43
C LEU A 821 49.06 -11.85 -10.29
N LEU A 822 49.02 -10.51 -10.04
CA LEU A 822 50.21 -9.64 -9.85
C LEU A 822 49.89 -8.24 -9.23
N GLU A 823 50.64 -7.86 -8.18
CA GLU A 823 50.75 -6.51 -7.58
C GLU A 823 51.76 -5.61 -8.34
N ALA A 824 51.59 -4.28 -8.34
CA ALA A 824 52.69 -3.32 -8.55
C ALA A 824 52.42 -1.92 -7.94
N ARG A 825 53.50 -1.30 -7.46
CA ARG A 825 53.63 -0.15 -6.54
C ARG A 825 53.37 1.23 -7.15
N ALA A 826 53.02 2.19 -6.28
CA ALA A 826 53.08 3.62 -6.54
C ALA A 826 54.52 4.14 -6.73
N ALA A 827 54.69 5.07 -7.68
CA ALA A 827 55.85 5.94 -7.81
C ALA A 827 55.40 7.40 -7.85
N SER A 828 56.06 8.26 -7.07
CA SER A 828 55.81 9.70 -6.97
C SER A 828 56.58 10.49 -8.03
N VAL A 829 55.96 11.51 -8.65
CA VAL A 829 56.65 12.57 -9.41
C VAL A 829 56.09 13.96 -9.02
N ALA A 830 56.99 14.94 -8.99
CA ALA A 830 56.93 16.27 -8.39
C ALA A 830 56.12 17.33 -9.19
N PRO A 831 55.80 18.51 -8.61
CA PRO A 831 54.89 19.49 -9.21
C PRO A 831 55.59 20.52 -10.10
N GLY A 832 54.99 20.84 -11.25
CA GLY A 832 55.18 22.13 -11.92
C GLY A 832 55.35 22.09 -13.43
N PHE A 833 54.25 22.10 -14.18
CA PHE A 833 54.11 22.82 -15.46
C PHE A 833 52.63 22.81 -15.88
N ILE A 834 52.03 23.97 -16.19
CA ILE A 834 50.75 24.04 -16.90
C ILE A 834 51.10 24.38 -18.35
N PRO A 835 50.93 23.48 -19.34
CA PRO A 835 51.08 23.86 -20.74
C PRO A 835 49.90 24.77 -21.13
N GLN A 836 50.17 25.91 -21.76
CA GLN A 836 49.12 26.65 -22.45
C GLN A 836 48.63 25.86 -23.67
N PRO A 837 47.31 25.68 -23.87
CA PRO A 837 46.80 25.03 -25.07
C PRO A 837 46.74 26.07 -26.20
N SER A 838 47.83 26.23 -26.92
CA SER A 838 47.82 26.95 -28.20
C SER A 838 48.88 26.39 -29.15
N ALA A 839 48.62 25.23 -29.78
CA ALA A 839 49.41 24.83 -30.96
C ALA A 839 48.84 23.70 -31.85
N GLU A 840 47.91 22.83 -31.44
CA GLU A 840 47.63 21.61 -32.24
C GLU A 840 46.14 21.33 -32.56
N CYS A 841 45.39 22.33 -33.03
CA CYS A 841 44.12 22.08 -33.72
C CYS A 841 44.38 21.89 -35.24
N THR A 842 44.03 20.73 -35.80
CA THR A 842 44.27 20.40 -37.22
C THR A 842 43.05 20.64 -38.12
N GLY A 843 41.88 20.99 -37.57
CA GLY A 843 40.72 21.45 -38.34
C GLY A 843 39.64 22.13 -37.47
N THR A 844 38.77 22.92 -38.10
CA THR A 844 37.55 23.46 -37.47
C THR A 844 36.32 23.13 -38.30
N VAL A 845 35.23 22.76 -37.64
CA VAL A 845 33.93 22.42 -38.23
C VAL A 845 32.91 23.44 -37.73
N ASP A 846 32.14 24.03 -38.66
CA ASP A 846 31.05 24.94 -38.30
C ASP A 846 29.91 24.19 -37.60
N GLY A 847 29.24 24.85 -36.66
CA GLY A 847 28.15 24.26 -35.89
C GLY A 847 27.01 23.70 -36.74
N SER A 848 26.71 24.34 -37.87
CA SER A 848 25.69 23.85 -38.80
C SER A 848 26.09 22.55 -39.51
N GLU A 849 27.38 22.37 -39.77
CA GLU A 849 27.94 21.13 -40.32
C GLU A 849 27.98 20.04 -39.24
N PHE A 850 28.37 20.39 -38.01
CA PHE A 850 28.33 19.50 -36.86
C PHE A 850 26.93 18.92 -36.61
N TYR A 851 25.89 19.76 -36.63
CA TYR A 851 24.52 19.27 -36.50
C TYR A 851 24.04 18.48 -37.71
N ARG A 852 24.46 18.83 -38.93
CA ARG A 852 24.19 18.00 -40.13
C ARG A 852 24.88 16.64 -40.06
N MET A 853 26.06 16.55 -39.45
CA MET A 853 26.74 15.27 -39.20
C MET A 853 25.99 14.42 -38.17
N LEU A 854 25.47 15.03 -37.09
CA LEU A 854 24.60 14.35 -36.13
C LEU A 854 23.29 13.85 -36.78
N GLU A 855 22.64 14.69 -37.59
CA GLU A 855 21.44 14.33 -38.33
C GLU A 855 21.67 13.16 -39.29
N ARG A 856 22.80 13.17 -40.01
CA ARG A 856 23.22 12.05 -40.87
C ARG A 856 23.52 10.77 -40.07
N ALA A 857 23.94 10.88 -38.82
CA ALA A 857 24.15 9.77 -37.91
C ALA A 857 22.85 9.31 -37.19
N GLY A 858 21.69 9.82 -37.60
CA GLY A 858 20.39 9.43 -37.03
C GLY A 858 20.01 10.18 -35.74
N PHE A 859 20.83 11.13 -35.29
CA PHE A 859 20.51 12.01 -34.17
C PHE A 859 19.89 13.31 -34.69
N GLN A 860 18.60 13.53 -34.41
CA GLN A 860 17.92 14.80 -34.73
C GLN A 860 17.75 15.65 -33.47
N PRO A 861 18.75 16.45 -33.08
CA PRO A 861 18.57 17.39 -31.97
C PRO A 861 17.52 18.44 -32.37
N ASP A 862 16.52 18.61 -31.51
CA ASP A 862 15.47 19.64 -31.61
C ASP A 862 16.13 21.00 -31.86
N ALA A 863 15.54 21.80 -32.75
CA ALA A 863 16.09 23.09 -33.18
C ALA A 863 16.39 24.04 -32.02
N ARG A 864 15.67 23.92 -30.90
CA ARG A 864 15.87 24.70 -29.67
C ARG A 864 17.19 24.39 -28.94
N TYR A 865 17.88 23.30 -29.30
CA TYR A 865 19.11 22.85 -28.65
C TYR A 865 20.36 22.95 -29.55
N ARG A 866 20.26 23.69 -30.66
CA ARG A 866 21.37 23.93 -31.60
C ARG A 866 22.18 25.17 -31.23
N CYS A 867 22.97 25.04 -30.18
CA CYS A 867 23.78 26.13 -29.59
C CYS A 867 25.26 26.11 -30.00
N VAL A 868 25.79 24.98 -30.52
CA VAL A 868 27.20 24.89 -30.92
C VAL A 868 27.41 25.73 -32.18
N ARG A 869 28.32 26.70 -32.10
CA ARG A 869 28.73 27.57 -33.21
C ARG A 869 29.89 26.98 -33.98
N ARG A 870 30.83 26.34 -33.29
CA ARG A 870 32.05 25.82 -33.89
C ARG A 870 32.63 24.70 -33.05
N VAL A 871 33.23 23.73 -33.71
CA VAL A 871 34.02 22.66 -33.11
C VAL A 871 35.43 22.70 -33.69
N ALA A 872 36.45 22.79 -32.83
CA ALA A 872 37.85 22.67 -33.20
C ALA A 872 38.34 21.27 -32.83
N ILE A 873 39.00 20.58 -33.77
CA ILE A 873 39.46 19.20 -33.59
C ILE A 873 40.97 19.17 -33.82
N GLY A 874 41.69 18.60 -32.86
CA GLY A 874 43.13 18.39 -32.83
C GLY A 874 43.47 16.98 -32.38
N ARG A 875 44.72 16.55 -32.53
CA ARG A 875 45.15 15.23 -32.02
C ARG A 875 45.06 15.24 -30.50
N GLY A 876 44.09 14.50 -29.95
CA GLY A 876 43.85 14.47 -28.50
C GLY A 876 43.23 15.76 -27.93
N HIS A 877 42.71 16.67 -28.78
CA HIS A 877 42.11 17.93 -28.35
C HIS A 877 40.78 18.22 -29.06
N LEU A 878 39.75 18.62 -28.31
CA LEU A 878 38.46 19.09 -28.81
C LEU A 878 38.06 20.41 -28.15
N GLY A 879 37.77 21.42 -28.96
CA GLY A 879 37.24 22.70 -28.52
C GLY A 879 35.82 22.92 -29.03
N PHE A 880 34.88 23.33 -28.17
CA PHE A 880 33.53 23.70 -28.54
C PHE A 880 33.29 25.18 -28.24
N GLU A 881 32.73 25.91 -29.19
CA GLU A 881 32.25 27.27 -29.03
C GLU A 881 30.72 27.25 -29.00
N VAL A 882 30.10 27.65 -27.89
CA VAL A 882 28.67 27.49 -27.64
C VAL A 882 28.00 28.84 -27.37
N ASP A 883 26.93 29.12 -28.12
CA ASP A 883 26.08 30.29 -27.96
C ASP A 883 24.92 30.01 -27.01
N LEU A 884 24.94 30.65 -25.84
CA LEU A 884 23.92 30.46 -24.80
C LEU A 884 22.69 31.35 -24.98
N HIS A 885 22.70 32.30 -25.93
CA HIS A 885 21.58 33.22 -26.18
C HIS A 885 20.50 32.63 -27.10
N ARG A 886 20.85 31.64 -27.94
CA ARG A 886 19.91 31.01 -28.88
C ARG A 886 18.91 30.04 -28.23
N THR A 887 18.94 29.88 -26.91
CA THR A 887 18.19 28.86 -26.19
C THR A 887 17.01 29.45 -25.41
N ALA A 888 15.81 29.39 -25.99
CA ALA A 888 14.56 29.62 -25.25
C ALA A 888 14.14 28.31 -24.56
N ALA A 889 14.56 28.09 -23.30
CA ALA A 889 14.04 26.98 -22.49
C ALA A 889 14.09 27.29 -20.98
N GLU A 890 12.91 27.37 -20.36
CA GLU A 890 12.65 27.70 -18.94
C GLU A 890 13.06 26.60 -17.93
N ASP A 891 13.57 25.44 -18.36
CA ASP A 891 13.55 24.23 -17.53
C ASP A 891 14.90 23.61 -17.13
N GLY A 892 16.05 24.22 -17.45
CA GLY A 892 17.37 23.78 -16.96
C GLY A 892 17.82 22.36 -17.38
N ARG A 893 17.04 21.62 -18.19
CA ARG A 893 17.36 20.27 -18.71
C ARG A 893 18.41 20.25 -19.83
N PHE A 894 18.82 21.43 -20.28
CA PHE A 894 19.69 21.63 -21.44
C PHE A 894 21.14 21.20 -21.21
N TRP A 895 21.70 21.48 -20.03
CA TRP A 895 23.11 21.22 -19.73
C TRP A 895 23.45 19.71 -19.69
N THR A 896 22.50 18.88 -19.25
CA THR A 896 22.67 17.41 -19.25
C THR A 896 22.78 16.87 -20.66
N ALA A 897 22.04 17.41 -21.63
CA ALA A 897 22.07 16.97 -23.03
C ALA A 897 23.35 17.44 -23.75
N LEU A 898 23.80 18.68 -23.51
CA LEU A 898 25.05 19.20 -24.08
C LEU A 898 26.27 18.42 -23.56
N ILE A 899 26.37 18.21 -22.25
CA ILE A 899 27.47 17.45 -21.64
C ILE A 899 27.43 16.00 -22.11
N SER A 900 26.25 15.36 -22.19
CA SER A 900 26.16 13.98 -22.68
C SER A 900 26.59 13.85 -24.15
N THR A 901 26.26 14.83 -25.00
CA THR A 901 26.64 14.84 -26.42
C THR A 901 28.14 15.05 -26.59
N VAL A 902 28.73 15.94 -25.79
CA VAL A 902 30.18 16.20 -25.75
C VAL A 902 30.93 14.96 -25.22
N VAL A 903 30.45 14.33 -24.15
CA VAL A 903 31.04 13.11 -23.54
C VAL A 903 30.97 11.89 -24.46
N LEU A 904 29.83 11.68 -25.15
CA LEU A 904 29.70 10.59 -26.13
C LEU A 904 30.62 10.79 -27.34
N GLY A 905 30.83 12.04 -27.77
CA GLY A 905 31.79 12.37 -28.82
C GLY A 905 33.24 12.13 -28.42
N ILE A 906 33.60 12.45 -27.16
CA ILE A 906 34.96 12.27 -26.62
C ILE A 906 35.34 10.80 -26.48
N GLY A 907 34.41 9.95 -26.01
CA GLY A 907 34.68 8.52 -25.80
C GLY A 907 35.02 7.77 -27.08
N TRP A 908 34.43 8.15 -28.21
CA TRP A 908 34.68 7.52 -29.51
C TRP A 908 35.97 8.02 -30.19
N LEU A 909 36.36 9.27 -29.93
CA LEU A 909 37.54 9.89 -30.55
C LEU A 909 38.88 9.52 -29.87
N LEU A 910 38.86 9.08 -28.61
CA LEU A 910 40.08 8.76 -27.85
C LEU A 910 40.49 7.28 -27.93
N ASP A 911 39.57 6.34 -28.15
CA ASP A 911 39.87 4.93 -28.46
C ASP A 911 38.68 4.23 -29.14
N PRO A 912 38.73 3.96 -30.47
CA PRO A 912 37.65 3.29 -31.19
C PRO A 912 37.41 1.81 -30.77
N ALA A 913 38.31 1.21 -29.99
CA ALA A 913 38.24 -0.21 -29.60
C ALA A 913 37.53 -0.44 -28.25
N LEU A 914 37.16 0.60 -27.51
CA LEU A 914 36.41 0.47 -26.26
C LEU A 914 34.93 0.20 -26.54
N SER A 915 34.48 -1.04 -26.29
CA SER A 915 33.08 -1.40 -26.43
C SER A 915 32.20 -0.71 -25.36
N PRO A 916 30.89 -0.46 -25.63
CA PRO A 916 30.00 0.28 -24.73
C PRO A 916 29.84 -0.32 -23.32
N SER A 917 30.22 -1.59 -23.12
CA SER A 917 30.17 -2.27 -21.82
C SER A 917 31.31 -1.90 -20.86
N GLY A 918 32.38 -1.25 -21.34
CA GLY A 918 33.49 -0.76 -20.50
C GLY A 918 33.24 0.59 -19.82
N PHE A 919 32.21 1.33 -20.23
CA PHE A 919 31.86 2.66 -19.69
C PHE A 919 30.86 2.60 -18.52
N GLY A 920 30.61 1.40 -17.96
CA GLY A 920 29.64 1.15 -16.89
C GLY A 920 30.01 1.68 -15.50
N MET A 921 31.20 2.27 -15.33
CA MET A 921 31.58 3.00 -14.12
C MET A 921 31.94 4.43 -14.52
N ILE A 922 31.45 5.42 -13.77
CA ILE A 922 31.51 6.87 -14.04
C ILE A 922 30.33 7.40 -14.89
N TRP A 923 29.10 7.19 -14.40
CA TRP A 923 27.98 8.10 -14.66
C TRP A 923 27.19 8.36 -13.37
N ARG A 924 27.62 9.37 -12.61
CA ARG A 924 26.70 10.21 -11.85
C ARG A 924 26.90 11.60 -12.42
N ILE A 925 25.99 12.06 -13.28
CA ILE A 925 25.82 13.50 -13.51
C ILE A 925 24.54 13.88 -12.80
N GLY A 926 24.68 14.49 -11.63
CA GLY A 926 23.53 15.07 -10.93
C GLY A 926 22.91 16.18 -11.77
N LEU A 927 21.58 16.17 -11.91
CA LEU A 927 20.81 17.29 -12.46
C LEU A 927 21.07 18.53 -11.61
N LEU A 928 21.90 19.45 -12.11
CA LEU A 928 22.06 20.78 -11.54
C LEU A 928 21.28 21.76 -12.42
N ARG A 929 20.28 22.41 -11.82
CA ARG A 929 19.58 23.56 -12.42
C ARG A 929 20.57 24.73 -12.45
N PHE A 930 20.80 25.27 -13.63
CA PHE A 930 21.47 26.56 -13.81
C PHE A 930 20.41 27.65 -13.92
N ASP A 931 20.65 28.77 -13.23
CA ASP A 931 19.86 29.98 -13.38
C ASP A 931 20.30 30.65 -14.69
N ALA A 932 19.46 30.56 -15.74
CA ALA A 932 19.81 31.05 -17.07
C ALA A 932 19.91 32.60 -17.12
N ASP A 933 19.26 33.28 -16.17
CA ASP A 933 19.18 34.75 -16.11
C ASP A 933 20.50 35.42 -15.65
N ALA A 934 21.56 34.65 -15.37
CA ALA A 934 22.81 35.16 -14.81
C ALA A 934 23.99 35.27 -15.80
N TYR A 935 23.87 34.86 -17.07
CA TYR A 935 25.02 34.76 -17.98
C TYR A 935 24.75 35.23 -19.41
N ASP A 936 25.43 36.30 -19.83
CA ASP A 936 25.25 36.99 -21.12
C ASP A 936 26.32 36.62 -22.19
N HIS A 937 26.84 35.37 -22.21
CA HIS A 937 28.11 35.07 -22.91
C HIS A 937 28.16 33.79 -23.75
N VAL A 938 28.98 33.82 -24.81
CA VAL A 938 29.47 32.64 -25.55
C VAL A 938 30.52 31.93 -24.68
N VAL A 939 30.41 30.62 -24.53
CA VAL A 939 31.32 29.81 -23.71
C VAL A 939 32.16 28.89 -24.59
N ARG A 940 33.47 28.91 -24.35
CA ARG A 940 34.42 27.99 -24.96
C ARG A 940 34.76 26.86 -24.00
N ILE A 941 34.61 25.63 -24.48
CA ILE A 941 34.92 24.41 -23.73
C ILE A 941 36.04 23.69 -24.47
N ASP A 942 37.21 23.59 -23.86
CA ASP A 942 38.36 22.87 -24.42
C ASP A 942 38.59 21.59 -23.62
N ILE A 943 38.95 20.52 -24.33
CA ILE A 943 39.07 19.17 -23.78
C ILE A 943 40.33 18.58 -24.37
N ALA A 944 41.26 18.13 -23.53
CA ALA A 944 42.47 17.49 -24.00
C ALA A 944 42.81 16.25 -23.19
N GLN A 945 43.37 15.26 -23.86
CA GLN A 945 44.01 14.13 -23.20
C GLN A 945 45.47 14.48 -22.90
N THR A 946 45.90 14.33 -21.65
CA THR A 946 47.29 14.50 -21.24
C THR A 946 48.10 13.24 -21.56
N GLU A 947 49.43 13.37 -21.63
CA GLU A 947 50.34 12.27 -22.01
C GLU A 947 50.25 11.04 -21.09
N ASP A 948 49.74 11.21 -19.86
CA ASP A 948 49.49 10.13 -18.90
C ASP A 948 48.14 9.42 -19.08
N GLY A 949 47.38 9.78 -20.12
CA GLY A 949 46.07 9.20 -20.46
C GLY A 949 44.88 9.86 -19.79
N THR A 950 45.09 10.87 -18.92
CA THR A 950 44.01 11.57 -18.22
C THR A 950 43.28 12.55 -19.14
N ILE A 951 41.95 12.68 -19.02
CA ILE A 951 41.18 13.66 -19.79
C ILE A 951 40.97 14.91 -18.94
N SER A 952 41.41 16.05 -19.44
CA SER A 952 41.20 17.36 -18.81
C SER A 952 40.15 18.15 -19.59
N VAL A 953 39.23 18.81 -18.87
CA VAL A 953 38.17 19.66 -19.43
C VAL A 953 38.26 21.05 -18.81
N TRP A 954 38.21 22.09 -19.64
CA TRP A 954 38.21 23.48 -19.21
C TRP A 954 37.07 24.24 -19.88
N ALA A 955 36.46 25.18 -19.14
CA ALA A 955 35.43 26.06 -19.68
C ALA A 955 35.73 27.52 -19.35
N ARG A 956 35.68 28.39 -20.37
CA ARG A 956 35.96 29.82 -20.26
C ARG A 956 34.87 30.63 -20.96
N ASN A 957 34.53 31.80 -20.41
CA ASN A 957 33.70 32.75 -21.13
C ASN A 957 34.51 33.48 -22.22
N ASP A 958 33.81 34.25 -23.05
CA ASP A 958 34.36 35.16 -24.06
C ASP A 958 35.39 36.18 -23.50
N ARG A 959 35.39 36.45 -22.19
CA ARG A 959 36.40 37.27 -21.49
C ARG A 959 37.60 36.48 -20.94
N SER A 960 37.70 35.18 -21.27
CA SER A 960 38.75 34.27 -20.81
C SER A 960 38.81 34.00 -19.30
N GLU A 961 37.73 34.33 -18.57
CA GLU A 961 37.60 34.02 -17.14
C GLU A 961 37.05 32.59 -16.94
N PRO A 962 37.39 31.91 -15.82
CA PRO A 962 36.85 30.59 -15.52
C PRO A 962 35.33 30.64 -15.36
N ALA A 963 34.61 29.79 -16.10
CA ALA A 963 33.17 29.60 -15.88
C ALA A 963 32.97 28.78 -14.59
N LEU A 964 33.06 29.44 -13.43
CA LEU A 964 33.09 28.82 -12.10
C LEU A 964 31.92 27.86 -11.86
N GLY A 965 30.71 28.23 -12.31
CA GLY A 965 29.53 27.38 -12.22
C GLY A 965 29.60 26.08 -13.03
N LEU A 966 30.32 26.05 -14.16
CA LEU A 966 30.48 24.85 -15.00
C LEU A 966 31.64 23.97 -14.51
N THR A 967 32.68 24.58 -13.95
CA THR A 967 33.90 23.91 -13.47
C THR A 967 33.61 23.03 -12.24
N ASP A 968 32.74 23.49 -11.34
CA ASP A 968 32.28 22.73 -10.16
C ASP A 968 31.41 21.51 -10.53
N VAL A 969 30.70 21.55 -11.67
CA VAL A 969 29.88 20.44 -12.14
C VAL A 969 30.72 19.35 -12.79
N LEU A 970 31.77 19.74 -13.52
CA LEU A 970 32.68 18.79 -14.16
C LEU A 970 33.54 18.05 -13.13
N THR A 971 34.02 18.73 -12.08
CA THR A 971 34.81 18.12 -10.99
C THR A 971 34.01 17.20 -10.06
N ARG A 972 32.67 17.38 -9.94
CA ARG A 972 31.82 16.49 -9.10
C ARG A 972 31.44 15.17 -9.78
N ASN A 973 31.45 15.13 -11.10
CA ASN A 973 30.91 14.00 -11.87
C ASN A 973 31.99 13.14 -12.54
N PHE A 974 33.19 13.68 -12.71
CA PHE A 974 34.40 12.95 -13.11
C PHE A 974 35.39 13.05 -11.94
N SER A 975 36.09 11.97 -11.58
CA SER A 975 37.15 12.01 -10.54
C SER A 975 38.35 12.82 -11.04
N LEU A 976 38.16 14.14 -11.13
CA LEU A 976 39.15 15.13 -11.48
C LEU A 976 39.43 15.93 -10.21
N ALA A 977 40.68 15.90 -9.74
CA ALA A 977 41.08 16.71 -8.60
C ALA A 977 40.80 18.20 -8.91
N PRO A 978 40.22 18.97 -7.97
CA PRO A 978 40.04 20.39 -8.18
C PRO A 978 41.41 21.05 -8.27
N VAL A 979 41.66 21.77 -9.37
CA VAL A 979 42.84 22.64 -9.45
C VAL A 979 42.59 23.82 -8.52
N GLY A 980 43.06 23.65 -7.28
CA GLY A 980 43.02 24.64 -6.20
C GLY A 980 43.39 24.02 -4.85
N ARG A 981 44.66 23.61 -4.68
CA ARG A 981 45.37 23.12 -3.46
C ARG A 981 44.60 23.16 -2.13
N THR A 982 44.60 22.07 -1.36
CA THR A 982 45.12 21.97 0.04
C THR A 982 45.25 20.49 0.49
N GLU A 983 46.39 20.14 1.13
CA GLU A 983 46.74 18.84 1.73
C GLU A 983 46.04 18.60 3.09
N LEU A 984 45.76 17.33 3.45
CA LEU A 984 45.66 16.88 4.84
C LEU A 984 46.15 15.43 5.00
N ARG A 985 47.18 15.26 5.83
CA ARG A 985 47.75 13.97 6.29
C ARG A 985 46.93 13.43 7.47
N SER A 986 46.70 12.11 7.55
CA SER A 986 46.59 11.41 8.83
C SER A 986 47.29 10.04 8.77
N ARG A 987 48.11 9.77 9.80
CA ARG A 987 48.90 8.55 10.01
C ARG A 987 48.00 7.44 10.56
N ALA A 988 48.27 6.20 10.14
CA ALA A 988 47.78 5.00 10.80
C ALA A 988 48.58 4.66 12.08
N ALA A 989 47.87 4.34 13.17
CA ALA A 989 48.23 3.48 14.32
C ALA A 989 46.98 3.44 15.21
N GLY A 990 46.33 2.32 15.56
CA GLY A 990 46.84 1.13 16.24
C GLY A 990 46.21 1.07 17.65
N ALA A 991 45.62 -0.08 18.00
CA ALA A 991 45.19 -0.54 19.34
C ALA A 991 43.83 -0.07 19.95
N GLY A 992 42.89 -1.04 20.02
CA GLY A 992 42.22 -1.51 21.25
C GLY A 992 41.32 -0.57 22.06
N ARG A 993 40.00 -0.68 21.89
CA ARG A 993 39.01 -1.32 22.80
C ARG A 993 37.62 -1.25 22.20
#